data_AF-A0A925RPE3-F1
#
_entry.id   AF-A0A925RPE3-F1
#
_cell.length_a   1.000
_cell.length_b   1.000
_cell.length_c   1.000
_cell.angle_alpha   90.00
_cell.angle_beta   90.00
_cell.angle_gamma   90.00
#
_symmetry.space_group_name_H-M   'P 1'
#
loop_
_entity.id
_entity.type
_entity.pdbx_description
1 polymer ?
#
loop_
_entity_poly.entity_id
_entity_poly.type
_entity_poly.pdbx_seq_one_letter_code
_entity_poly.pdbx_strand_id
1 'polypeptide(L)'
;MGIFQKVFGSRNQRELKKLQPIVDRINGLEPTFKAKSDDELKAMTPDFKRRLDKGATLDEILPEAFAAIREASVRRTGMRHYDVQLIGGMVLHQGKIAEMRTGEGKTLVATLPTYLNALTGQGVHVVTVNDYLAKRDAEWMGRIHGVLGLSTGVIVHGLDDFERQANYNCDITYGQNNEFGFDYLRDNMKKSPDRMVQRGLHYAVVDEVDSILIDEARTPLIISGQGEASGDLYVKIDRLIPRLKREVDYTVDEKAHSAMLTDDGVERIEKLLEVDNLYAANNIQLVHHVTQALRAHTLYKRNVNYLVEHGKVVIISEDTGRKMEGRRWSDGLHQAIEAKEGVDVEEENQTLATVTFQNYFRLYKKLSGMTGTADTEAQELHQIYKLDVMVIPTNKPMVRKDQPDLVYKNEAGKFRAVVTDVEDCYKRGQPVLVGTVSVEKSEVVATLLKSKGLPFSVLNAKQHQREASVVAQAGRKGAITIATNMAGRGTDILLGGNPEAMAREALAEEKTKVAETVEASQPVATDAEGAEPYRGATEVKIDEEARLAELMIQFKTQCDAERQEVLAAGGLKIVGTERHESRRIDNQLRGRAGRQGDPGSSRFYLSLQDDLLRIFGLDRMTGIMERLGLEEDVPIESPMVTRSIEGAQKKVEGRNFDQRKNVLEYDDVMNQQRKTIYALRRQILEGRYHREPTEDETKQGITPEPVTASGDWTIESLTPEVRSILGGQTAAHRLVPTGKAEAEVPAFDPKPAIKNHVITLTGGPALSPGDAVVYRAGGELPIERLVDGETYYVIDPSNPSGTGGPVAAGFALAKTKDEAKKGMGLMIAPRLGLVELVRSKTKERDEAVARGETPGDDRPGWRVMRGEIWRQFGVLLDLEKRYDHSHDELVSWITREVAASLIQQRERMHDLADARMAAVIERVLSSETADDEWDWDELEDALQEQFAAEFDLTPGTPDEIAAQVWPVVEQRLAEREKELSRPWLMYFLRDFSLTEIDEQWIDHLKTMDSLREGINLQSYGQKDPKKEYKRVGFDMFREMMDRIQANSTTKLFRVQIQREEDQVPQLQQKERQMEEHGVANKSEDEVAEDATNPQAAGQKRAPGARTGRAAQLPARANGEGDAKAEPVRRDRPKVGRNDPCPCGSGKKYKKCHGKDEEAAASE
;
A
#
# COMPACT_ATOMS: atom_id res chain seq x y z
N MET A 1 14.32 15.55 -46.41
CA MET A 1 13.80 14.28 -45.83
C MET A 1 12.52 13.73 -46.49
N GLY A 2 11.75 14.49 -47.29
CA GLY A 2 10.40 14.07 -47.71
C GLY A 2 10.23 13.01 -48.82
N ILE A 3 11.27 12.68 -49.61
CA ILE A 3 11.15 11.68 -50.70
C ILE A 3 11.47 10.25 -50.20
N PHE A 4 12.54 10.09 -49.42
CA PHE A 4 12.90 8.79 -48.81
C PHE A 4 11.83 8.26 -47.86
N GLN A 5 11.15 9.15 -47.11
CA GLN A 5 10.08 8.77 -46.19
C GLN A 5 8.79 8.36 -46.92
N LYS A 6 8.52 8.91 -48.12
CA LYS A 6 7.39 8.51 -48.97
C LYS A 6 7.60 7.17 -49.68
N VAL A 7 8.85 6.84 -50.03
CA VAL A 7 9.19 5.59 -50.76
C VAL A 7 9.37 4.40 -49.82
N PHE A 8 10.04 4.58 -48.67
CA PHE A 8 10.32 3.49 -47.74
C PHE A 8 9.41 3.47 -46.50
N GLY A 9 8.58 4.49 -46.28
CA GLY A 9 7.76 4.63 -45.06
C GLY A 9 8.59 4.93 -43.80
N SER A 10 7.89 5.31 -42.71
CA SER A 10 8.52 5.49 -41.39
C SER A 10 8.91 4.14 -40.75
N ARG A 11 9.80 4.14 -39.75
CA ARG A 11 10.14 2.93 -38.97
C ARG A 11 8.87 2.27 -38.43
N ASN A 12 7.96 3.07 -37.86
CA ASN A 12 6.67 2.62 -37.36
C ASN A 12 5.85 1.89 -38.46
N GLN A 13 5.69 2.48 -39.64
CA GLN A 13 4.94 1.85 -40.74
C GLN A 13 5.52 0.51 -41.19
N ARG A 14 6.85 0.38 -41.23
CA ARG A 14 7.51 -0.88 -41.61
C ARG A 14 7.26 -1.98 -40.58
N GLU A 15 7.36 -1.65 -39.30
CA GLU A 15 7.09 -2.59 -38.21
C GLU A 15 5.63 -3.06 -38.21
N LEU A 16 4.66 -2.15 -38.36
CA LEU A 16 3.25 -2.53 -38.43
C LEU A 16 2.93 -3.38 -39.66
N LYS A 17 3.57 -3.12 -40.81
CA LYS A 17 3.39 -3.91 -42.03
C LYS A 17 3.83 -5.37 -41.87
N LYS A 18 4.78 -5.66 -40.97
CA LYS A 18 5.19 -7.04 -40.64
C LYS A 18 4.09 -7.82 -39.92
N LEU A 19 3.15 -7.14 -39.25
CA LEU A 19 2.06 -7.76 -38.51
C LEU A 19 0.84 -8.07 -39.40
N GLN A 20 0.75 -7.44 -40.58
CA GLN A 20 -0.39 -7.60 -41.49
C GLN A 20 -0.64 -9.07 -41.91
N PRO A 21 0.37 -9.89 -42.26
CA PRO A 21 0.14 -11.29 -42.61
C PRO A 21 -0.51 -12.09 -41.47
N ILE A 22 -0.25 -11.72 -40.20
CA ILE A 22 -0.85 -12.36 -39.04
C ILE A 22 -2.32 -11.92 -38.90
N VAL A 23 -2.63 -10.63 -39.13
CA VAL A 23 -4.01 -10.13 -39.20
C VAL A 23 -4.80 -10.91 -40.25
N ASP A 24 -4.23 -11.09 -41.44
CA ASP A 24 -4.88 -11.81 -42.54
C ASP A 24 -5.14 -13.28 -42.17
N ARG A 25 -4.21 -13.93 -41.47
CA ARG A 25 -4.40 -15.29 -40.93
C ARG A 25 -5.52 -15.36 -39.89
N ILE A 26 -5.58 -14.42 -38.94
CA ILE A 26 -6.64 -14.35 -37.93
C ILE A 26 -8.00 -14.15 -38.61
N ASN A 27 -8.08 -13.23 -39.59
CA ASN A 27 -9.29 -12.99 -40.37
C ASN A 27 -9.72 -14.25 -41.16
N GLY A 28 -8.76 -15.00 -41.72
CA GLY A 28 -9.04 -16.27 -42.40
C GLY A 28 -9.60 -17.37 -41.50
N LEU A 29 -9.35 -17.33 -40.20
CA LEU A 29 -9.87 -18.30 -39.23
C LEU A 29 -11.32 -17.98 -38.78
N GLU A 30 -11.80 -16.76 -38.98
CA GLU A 30 -13.09 -16.29 -38.48
C GLU A 30 -14.28 -17.22 -38.84
N PRO A 31 -14.45 -17.73 -40.08
CA PRO A 31 -15.55 -18.65 -40.40
C PRO A 31 -15.50 -19.95 -39.59
N THR A 32 -14.31 -20.45 -39.29
CA THR A 32 -14.11 -21.70 -38.53
C THR A 32 -14.49 -21.50 -37.07
N PHE A 33 -14.09 -20.37 -36.47
CA PHE A 33 -14.40 -20.07 -35.07
C PHE A 33 -15.87 -19.71 -34.87
N LYS A 34 -16.48 -19.00 -35.82
CA LYS A 34 -17.92 -18.71 -35.81
C LYS A 34 -18.79 -19.98 -35.81
N ALA A 35 -18.32 -21.05 -36.46
CA ALA A 35 -19.02 -22.32 -36.52
C ALA A 35 -18.92 -23.15 -35.22
N LYS A 36 -18.01 -22.82 -34.31
CA LYS A 36 -17.80 -23.58 -33.06
C LYS A 36 -18.94 -23.35 -32.06
N SER A 37 -19.26 -24.35 -31.25
CA SER A 37 -20.09 -24.16 -30.05
C SER A 37 -19.33 -23.42 -28.93
N ASP A 38 -20.04 -22.96 -27.91
CA ASP A 38 -19.40 -22.35 -26.73
C ASP A 38 -18.49 -23.35 -25.99
N ASP A 39 -18.90 -24.62 -25.91
CA ASP A 39 -18.08 -25.69 -25.30
C ASP A 39 -16.82 -25.96 -26.11
N GLU A 40 -16.92 -25.94 -27.45
CA GLU A 40 -15.77 -26.11 -28.32
C GLU A 40 -14.78 -24.93 -28.22
N LEU A 41 -15.28 -23.70 -28.07
CA LEU A 41 -14.41 -22.53 -27.82
C LEU A 41 -13.73 -22.62 -26.46
N LYS A 42 -14.47 -23.01 -25.41
CA LYS A 42 -13.92 -23.19 -24.06
C LYS A 42 -12.84 -24.29 -24.03
N ALA A 43 -13.05 -25.38 -24.77
CA ALA A 43 -12.11 -26.50 -24.86
C ALA A 43 -10.78 -26.13 -25.54
N MET A 44 -10.71 -25.00 -26.26
CA MET A 44 -9.46 -24.55 -26.88
C MET A 44 -8.42 -24.11 -25.86
N THR A 45 -8.82 -23.54 -24.73
CA THR A 45 -7.89 -23.06 -23.70
C THR A 45 -7.05 -24.21 -23.11
N PRO A 46 -7.64 -25.32 -22.64
CA PRO A 46 -6.86 -26.51 -22.25
C PRO A 46 -5.98 -27.07 -23.38
N ASP A 47 -6.43 -27.00 -24.63
CA ASP A 47 -5.63 -27.46 -25.78
C ASP A 47 -4.39 -26.60 -26.00
N PHE A 48 -4.53 -25.28 -25.95
CA PHE A 48 -3.41 -24.36 -26.04
C PHE A 48 -2.42 -24.55 -24.88
N LYS A 49 -2.92 -24.71 -23.65
CA LYS A 49 -2.07 -24.99 -22.49
C LYS A 49 -1.23 -26.27 -22.71
N ARG A 50 -1.86 -27.37 -23.15
CA ARG A 50 -1.14 -28.61 -23.51
C ARG A 50 -0.13 -28.44 -24.64
N ARG A 51 -0.40 -27.59 -25.63
CA ARG A 51 0.54 -27.30 -26.72
C ARG A 51 1.76 -26.53 -26.20
N LEU A 52 1.57 -25.57 -25.31
CA LEU A 52 2.66 -24.86 -24.62
C LEU A 52 3.50 -25.81 -23.77
N ASP A 53 2.87 -26.73 -23.03
CA ASP A 53 3.57 -27.75 -22.24
C ASP A 53 4.43 -28.69 -23.11
N LYS A 54 4.03 -28.87 -24.39
CA LYS A 54 4.79 -29.63 -25.39
C LYS A 54 5.87 -28.82 -26.12
N GLY A 55 6.08 -27.56 -25.75
CA GLY A 55 7.13 -26.69 -26.28
C GLY A 55 6.70 -25.75 -27.42
N ALA A 56 5.40 -25.66 -27.75
CA ALA A 56 4.92 -24.62 -28.66
C ALA A 56 5.15 -23.21 -28.07
N THR A 57 5.36 -22.22 -28.92
CA THR A 57 5.51 -20.82 -28.46
C THR A 57 4.18 -20.08 -28.45
N LEU A 58 4.10 -18.99 -27.67
CA LEU A 58 2.92 -18.11 -27.67
C LEU A 58 2.67 -17.50 -29.06
N ASP A 59 3.72 -17.15 -29.81
CA ASP A 59 3.61 -16.57 -31.16
C ASP A 59 3.01 -17.56 -32.17
N GLU A 60 3.31 -18.86 -32.04
CA GLU A 60 2.71 -19.90 -32.89
C GLU A 60 1.20 -20.08 -32.64
N ILE A 61 0.79 -19.94 -31.38
CA ILE A 61 -0.61 -20.07 -30.93
C ILE A 61 -1.41 -18.77 -31.19
N LEU A 62 -0.74 -17.62 -31.23
CA LEU A 62 -1.33 -16.29 -31.29
C LEU A 62 -2.48 -16.17 -32.31
N PRO A 63 -2.37 -16.62 -33.57
CA PRO A 63 -3.45 -16.43 -34.54
C PRO A 63 -4.75 -17.16 -34.15
N GLU A 64 -4.64 -18.37 -33.61
CA GLU A 64 -5.78 -19.16 -33.17
C GLU A 64 -6.37 -18.60 -31.87
N ALA A 65 -5.52 -18.18 -30.92
CA ALA A 65 -5.95 -17.56 -29.68
C ALA A 65 -6.67 -16.22 -29.91
N PHE A 66 -6.16 -15.39 -30.84
CA PHE A 66 -6.78 -14.11 -31.19
C PHE A 66 -8.12 -14.31 -31.92
N ALA A 67 -8.24 -15.35 -32.75
CA ALA A 67 -9.52 -15.71 -33.34
C ALA A 67 -10.53 -16.19 -32.28
N ALA A 68 -10.10 -16.99 -31.29
CA ALA A 68 -10.93 -17.46 -30.19
C ALA A 68 -11.51 -16.32 -29.35
N ILE A 69 -10.65 -15.40 -28.88
CA ILE A 69 -11.08 -14.28 -28.02
C ILE A 69 -11.89 -13.25 -28.80
N ARG A 70 -11.62 -13.05 -30.10
CA ARG A 70 -12.48 -12.22 -30.96
C ARG A 70 -13.88 -12.80 -31.04
N GLU A 71 -14.00 -14.11 -31.30
CA GLU A 71 -15.31 -14.76 -31.39
C GLU A 71 -16.05 -14.72 -30.04
N ALA A 72 -15.35 -14.97 -28.93
CA ALA A 72 -15.91 -14.83 -27.58
C ALA A 72 -16.43 -13.40 -27.31
N SER A 73 -15.70 -12.39 -27.78
CA SER A 73 -16.12 -10.98 -27.67
C SER A 73 -17.40 -10.70 -28.45
N VAL A 74 -17.49 -11.18 -29.70
CA VAL A 74 -18.69 -11.05 -30.53
C VAL A 74 -19.90 -11.68 -29.85
N ARG A 75 -19.75 -12.89 -29.29
CA ARG A 75 -20.87 -13.60 -28.63
C ARG A 75 -21.36 -12.91 -27.37
N ARG A 76 -20.45 -12.36 -26.54
CA ARG A 76 -20.81 -11.80 -25.23
C ARG A 76 -21.13 -10.33 -25.23
N THR A 77 -20.52 -9.58 -26.13
CA THR A 77 -20.64 -8.11 -26.15
C THR A 77 -21.13 -7.56 -27.49
N GLY A 78 -21.20 -8.39 -28.53
CA GLY A 78 -21.49 -7.94 -29.89
C GLY A 78 -20.35 -7.20 -30.56
N MET A 79 -19.19 -7.05 -29.91
CA MET A 79 -18.06 -6.29 -30.42
C MET A 79 -17.06 -7.20 -31.12
N ARG A 80 -16.90 -7.02 -32.43
CA ARG A 80 -15.85 -7.68 -33.23
C ARG A 80 -14.58 -6.82 -33.20
N HIS A 81 -13.43 -7.41 -32.84
CA HIS A 81 -12.16 -6.69 -32.91
C HIS A 81 -11.82 -6.25 -34.34
N TYR A 82 -11.56 -4.97 -34.55
CA TYR A 82 -11.05 -4.42 -35.81
C TYR A 82 -9.61 -4.87 -36.09
N ASP A 83 -9.17 -4.74 -37.34
CA ASP A 83 -7.81 -5.12 -37.74
C ASP A 83 -6.76 -4.29 -37.00
N VAL A 84 -7.00 -2.99 -36.83
CA VAL A 84 -6.13 -2.10 -36.03
C VAL A 84 -6.07 -2.52 -34.56
N GLN A 85 -7.14 -3.12 -34.03
CA GLN A 85 -7.17 -3.64 -32.66
C GLN A 85 -6.38 -4.96 -32.53
N LEU A 86 -6.41 -5.82 -33.55
CA LEU A 86 -5.52 -6.99 -33.61
C LEU A 86 -4.05 -6.57 -33.62
N ILE A 87 -3.70 -5.55 -34.42
CA ILE A 87 -2.35 -4.98 -34.46
C ILE A 87 -1.96 -4.45 -33.07
N GLY A 88 -2.85 -3.68 -32.42
CA GLY A 88 -2.63 -3.21 -31.05
C GLY A 88 -2.38 -4.36 -30.07
N GLY A 89 -3.18 -5.43 -30.12
CA GLY A 89 -3.02 -6.61 -29.28
C GLY A 89 -1.68 -7.34 -29.50
N MET A 90 -1.22 -7.44 -30.75
CA MET A 90 0.09 -8.00 -31.08
C MET A 90 1.24 -7.12 -30.56
N VAL A 91 1.13 -5.80 -30.68
CA VAL A 91 2.11 -4.85 -30.14
C VAL A 91 2.22 -4.97 -28.62
N LEU A 92 1.09 -5.06 -27.92
CA LEU A 92 1.08 -5.27 -26.47
C LEU A 92 1.74 -6.61 -26.11
N HIS A 93 1.43 -7.69 -26.83
CA HIS A 93 2.05 -8.99 -26.60
C HIS A 93 3.58 -8.97 -26.73
N GLN A 94 4.10 -8.17 -27.66
CA GLN A 94 5.54 -7.97 -27.89
C GLN A 94 6.26 -7.17 -26.79
N GLY A 95 5.55 -6.72 -25.74
CA GLY A 95 6.15 -5.92 -24.68
C GLY A 95 6.41 -4.47 -25.09
N LYS A 96 5.53 -3.90 -25.93
CA LYS A 96 5.64 -2.53 -26.44
C LYS A 96 4.42 -1.70 -26.03
N ILE A 97 4.48 -0.40 -26.32
CA ILE A 97 3.36 0.51 -26.13
C ILE A 97 2.56 0.65 -27.41
N ALA A 98 1.26 0.37 -27.35
CA ALA A 98 0.32 0.62 -28.43
C ALA A 98 -0.32 2.01 -28.24
N GLU A 99 0.12 3.00 -29.03
CA GLU A 99 -0.56 4.29 -29.08
C GLU A 99 -1.81 4.17 -29.96
N MET A 100 -2.98 4.18 -29.33
CA MET A 100 -4.29 4.08 -29.95
C MET A 100 -5.16 5.23 -29.46
N ARG A 101 -5.70 6.02 -30.39
CA ARG A 101 -6.53 7.19 -30.05
C ARG A 101 -7.73 6.79 -29.20
N THR A 102 -8.21 7.75 -28.40
CA THR A 102 -9.37 7.53 -27.54
C THR A 102 -10.60 7.15 -28.37
N GLY A 103 -11.35 6.12 -27.94
CA GLY A 103 -12.47 5.56 -28.70
C GLY A 103 -12.09 4.53 -29.77
N GLU A 104 -10.82 4.12 -29.89
CA GLU A 104 -10.42 2.96 -30.70
C GLU A 104 -10.62 1.61 -29.98
N GLY A 105 -11.18 1.62 -28.75
CA GLY A 105 -11.51 0.40 -27.99
C GLY A 105 -10.32 -0.22 -27.24
N LYS A 106 -9.50 0.58 -26.56
CA LYS A 106 -8.31 0.13 -25.80
C LYS A 106 -8.62 -1.00 -24.81
N THR A 107 -9.68 -0.86 -24.01
CA THR A 107 -10.12 -1.89 -23.06
C THR A 107 -10.38 -3.23 -23.74
N LEU A 108 -11.02 -3.21 -24.92
CA LEU A 108 -11.28 -4.43 -25.69
C LEU A 108 -9.99 -4.99 -26.31
N VAL A 109 -9.07 -4.14 -26.75
CA VAL A 109 -7.75 -4.56 -27.29
C VAL A 109 -6.96 -5.34 -26.24
N ALA A 110 -7.01 -4.94 -24.97
CA ALA A 110 -6.30 -5.60 -23.88
C ALA A 110 -6.65 -7.09 -23.73
N THR A 111 -7.88 -7.49 -24.08
CA THR A 111 -8.32 -8.90 -23.99
C THR A 111 -7.50 -9.85 -24.86
N LEU A 112 -6.95 -9.37 -25.97
CA LEU A 112 -6.16 -10.16 -26.91
C LEU A 112 -4.85 -10.66 -26.28
N PRO A 113 -3.93 -9.77 -25.84
CA PRO A 113 -2.69 -10.20 -25.20
C PRO A 113 -2.93 -10.79 -23.81
N THR A 114 -3.94 -10.34 -23.04
CA THR A 114 -4.18 -10.91 -21.70
C THR A 114 -4.60 -12.38 -21.81
N TYR A 115 -5.51 -12.71 -22.73
CA TYR A 115 -5.89 -14.11 -22.98
C TYR A 115 -4.68 -14.96 -23.37
N LEU A 116 -3.92 -14.53 -24.38
CA LEU A 116 -2.76 -15.28 -24.88
C LEU A 116 -1.72 -15.53 -23.78
N ASN A 117 -1.37 -14.50 -22.99
CA ASN A 117 -0.32 -14.62 -21.99
C ASN A 117 -0.78 -15.28 -20.69
N ALA A 118 -2.08 -15.28 -20.41
CA ALA A 118 -2.68 -16.03 -19.31
C ALA A 118 -2.63 -17.55 -19.53
N LEU A 119 -2.46 -18.01 -20.78
CA LEU A 119 -2.29 -19.45 -21.09
C LEU A 119 -1.07 -20.06 -20.40
N THR A 120 -0.07 -19.27 -19.98
CA THR A 120 1.09 -19.79 -19.23
C THR A 120 0.76 -20.18 -17.78
N GLY A 121 -0.40 -19.78 -17.26
CA GLY A 121 -0.78 -19.99 -15.85
C GLY A 121 0.03 -19.17 -14.84
N GLN A 122 0.93 -18.30 -15.28
CA GLN A 122 1.77 -17.46 -14.41
C GLN A 122 1.10 -16.14 -14.02
N GLY A 123 -0.02 -15.81 -14.67
CA GLY A 123 -0.77 -14.61 -14.41
C GLY A 123 -0.52 -13.42 -15.31
N VAL A 124 -1.53 -12.58 -15.44
CA VAL A 124 -1.46 -11.29 -16.12
C VAL A 124 -2.10 -10.21 -15.27
N HIS A 125 -1.39 -9.11 -15.04
CA HIS A 125 -1.92 -7.92 -14.36
C HIS A 125 -2.35 -6.88 -15.40
N VAL A 126 -3.59 -6.40 -15.29
CA VAL A 126 -4.09 -5.27 -16.06
C VAL A 126 -4.21 -4.08 -15.14
N VAL A 127 -3.37 -3.07 -15.37
CA VAL A 127 -3.23 -1.93 -14.48
C VAL A 127 -4.02 -0.75 -15.02
N THR A 128 -4.91 -0.20 -14.19
CA THR A 128 -5.71 0.98 -14.50
C THR A 128 -5.33 2.15 -13.58
N VAL A 129 -5.89 3.34 -13.90
CA VAL A 129 -5.63 4.59 -13.16
C VAL A 129 -6.39 4.65 -11.83
N ASN A 130 -7.50 3.92 -11.69
CA ASN A 130 -8.29 3.90 -10.45
C ASN A 130 -9.13 2.62 -10.28
N ASP A 131 -9.57 2.39 -9.05
CA ASP A 131 -10.39 1.24 -8.63
C ASP A 131 -11.71 1.10 -9.41
N TYR A 132 -12.37 2.22 -9.73
CA TYR A 132 -13.63 2.18 -10.49
C TYR A 132 -13.41 1.56 -11.88
N LEU A 133 -12.37 1.99 -12.60
CA LEU A 133 -12.02 1.44 -13.91
C LEU A 133 -11.58 -0.02 -13.79
N ALA A 134 -10.79 -0.36 -12.76
CA ALA A 134 -10.37 -1.74 -12.52
C ALA A 134 -11.59 -2.67 -12.35
N LYS A 135 -12.54 -2.30 -11.49
CA LYS A 135 -13.76 -3.07 -11.25
C LYS A 135 -14.64 -3.18 -12.48
N ARG A 136 -14.92 -2.04 -13.14
CA ARG A 136 -15.73 -1.99 -14.35
C ARG A 136 -15.15 -2.88 -15.45
N ASP A 137 -13.84 -2.78 -15.70
CA ASP A 137 -13.20 -3.48 -16.81
C ASP A 137 -13.03 -4.97 -16.49
N ALA A 138 -12.77 -5.34 -15.23
CA ALA A 138 -12.79 -6.72 -14.77
C ALA A 138 -14.17 -7.37 -14.97
N GLU A 139 -15.25 -6.70 -14.56
CA GLU A 139 -16.63 -7.20 -14.72
C GLU A 139 -17.06 -7.27 -16.19
N TRP A 140 -16.61 -6.33 -17.02
CA TRP A 140 -17.00 -6.26 -18.42
C TRP A 140 -16.19 -7.22 -19.30
N MET A 141 -14.86 -7.13 -19.28
CA MET A 141 -13.97 -7.98 -20.08
C MET A 141 -13.84 -9.40 -19.51
N GLY A 142 -14.03 -9.57 -18.19
CA GLY A 142 -14.08 -10.89 -17.56
C GLY A 142 -15.17 -11.80 -18.13
N ARG A 143 -16.28 -11.23 -18.63
CA ARG A 143 -17.32 -12.00 -19.36
C ARG A 143 -16.79 -12.63 -20.64
N ILE A 144 -15.87 -11.97 -21.33
CA ILE A 144 -15.23 -12.46 -22.55
C ILE A 144 -14.24 -13.58 -22.20
N HIS A 145 -13.39 -13.34 -21.20
CA HIS A 145 -12.43 -14.33 -20.71
C HIS A 145 -13.09 -15.60 -20.16
N GLY A 146 -14.22 -15.46 -19.46
CA GLY A 146 -14.99 -16.57 -18.89
C GLY A 146 -15.52 -17.56 -19.94
N VAL A 147 -15.85 -17.11 -21.15
CA VAL A 147 -16.25 -18.02 -22.26
C VAL A 147 -15.15 -19.00 -22.61
N LEU A 148 -13.90 -18.52 -22.56
CA LEU A 148 -12.73 -19.32 -22.84
C LEU A 148 -12.19 -20.03 -21.59
N GLY A 149 -12.94 -20.01 -20.48
CA GLY A 149 -12.59 -20.72 -19.25
C GLY A 149 -11.45 -20.09 -18.44
N LEU A 150 -11.14 -18.81 -18.64
CA LEU A 150 -10.21 -18.08 -17.78
C LEU A 150 -10.94 -17.33 -16.66
N SER A 151 -10.30 -17.26 -15.50
CA SER A 151 -10.76 -16.53 -14.33
C SER A 151 -10.22 -15.10 -14.28
N THR A 152 -11.04 -14.18 -13.77
CA THR A 152 -10.70 -12.75 -13.63
C THR A 152 -10.87 -12.31 -12.17
N GLY A 153 -9.82 -11.74 -11.59
CA GLY A 153 -9.82 -11.12 -10.26
C GLY A 153 -9.69 -9.61 -10.34
N VAL A 154 -10.04 -8.92 -9.25
CA VAL A 154 -9.90 -7.46 -9.12
C VAL A 154 -9.30 -7.11 -7.76
N ILE A 155 -8.29 -6.24 -7.76
CA ILE A 155 -7.68 -5.65 -6.58
C ILE A 155 -8.14 -4.20 -6.48
N VAL A 156 -8.83 -3.88 -5.38
CA VAL A 156 -9.31 -2.55 -5.03
C VAL A 156 -9.03 -2.27 -3.56
N HIS A 157 -9.18 -1.03 -3.15
CA HIS A 157 -9.07 -0.65 -1.76
C HIS A 157 -10.09 -1.38 -0.86
N GLY A 158 -9.72 -1.65 0.38
CA GLY A 158 -10.58 -2.26 1.40
C GLY A 158 -10.61 -3.80 1.41
N LEU A 159 -9.96 -4.47 0.45
CA LEU A 159 -9.83 -5.93 0.46
C LEU A 159 -8.84 -6.41 1.52
N ASP A 160 -9.18 -7.51 2.20
CA ASP A 160 -8.27 -8.19 3.12
C ASP A 160 -7.22 -9.05 2.39
N ASP A 161 -6.26 -9.62 3.13
CA ASP A 161 -5.20 -10.44 2.56
C ASP A 161 -5.74 -11.70 1.83
N PHE A 162 -6.80 -12.33 2.33
CA PHE A 162 -7.34 -13.56 1.75
C PHE A 162 -8.10 -13.28 0.45
N GLU A 163 -8.87 -12.20 0.43
CA GLU A 163 -9.55 -11.70 -0.77
C GLU A 163 -8.51 -11.30 -1.82
N ARG A 164 -7.46 -10.56 -1.46
CA ARG A 164 -6.37 -10.21 -2.38
C ARG A 164 -5.71 -11.45 -2.96
N GLN A 165 -5.35 -12.43 -2.12
CA GLN A 165 -4.82 -13.70 -2.59
C GLN A 165 -5.75 -14.41 -3.58
N ALA A 166 -7.05 -14.46 -3.30
CA ALA A 166 -8.00 -15.09 -4.21
C ALA A 166 -7.97 -14.41 -5.59
N ASN A 167 -7.95 -13.07 -5.61
CA ASN A 167 -7.92 -12.25 -6.82
C ASN A 167 -6.59 -12.31 -7.59
N TYR A 168 -5.44 -12.33 -6.90
CA TYR A 168 -4.13 -12.50 -7.54
C TYR A 168 -3.93 -13.88 -8.15
N ASN A 169 -4.61 -14.90 -7.63
CA ASN A 169 -4.54 -16.27 -8.14
C ASN A 169 -5.43 -16.54 -9.35
N CYS A 170 -6.30 -15.60 -9.74
CA CYS A 170 -7.01 -15.68 -11.02
C CYS A 170 -6.03 -15.66 -12.21
N ASP A 171 -6.44 -16.11 -13.39
CA ASP A 171 -5.58 -16.07 -14.58
C ASP A 171 -5.21 -14.63 -14.97
N ILE A 172 -6.17 -13.71 -14.81
CA ILE A 172 -6.05 -12.27 -15.09
C ILE A 172 -6.49 -11.48 -13.85
N THR A 173 -5.71 -10.49 -13.44
CA THR A 173 -6.01 -9.65 -12.27
C THR A 173 -6.01 -8.18 -12.68
N TYR A 174 -7.14 -7.49 -12.50
CA TYR A 174 -7.24 -6.05 -12.69
C TYR A 174 -6.94 -5.32 -11.39
N GLY A 175 -6.39 -4.11 -11.46
CA GLY A 175 -6.19 -3.29 -10.28
C GLY A 175 -5.59 -1.93 -10.59
N GLN A 176 -5.65 -1.03 -9.61
CA GLN A 176 -4.94 0.23 -9.69
C GLN A 176 -3.43 0.04 -9.47
N ASN A 177 -2.59 0.86 -10.13
CA ASN A 177 -1.14 0.89 -9.94
C ASN A 177 -0.71 0.99 -8.46
N ASN A 178 -1.36 1.86 -7.67
CA ASN A 178 -1.11 2.02 -6.24
C ASN A 178 -1.33 0.71 -5.47
N GLU A 179 -2.45 0.02 -5.70
CA GLU A 179 -2.77 -1.21 -4.98
C GLU A 179 -1.74 -2.31 -5.25
N PHE A 180 -1.35 -2.49 -6.52
CA PHE A 180 -0.29 -3.43 -6.90
C PHE A 180 1.07 -3.09 -6.27
N GLY A 181 1.46 -1.81 -6.28
CA GLY A 181 2.73 -1.38 -5.70
C GLY A 181 2.75 -1.49 -4.17
N PHE A 182 1.65 -1.14 -3.49
CA PHE A 182 1.55 -1.28 -2.04
C PHE A 182 1.44 -2.73 -1.59
N ASP A 183 0.77 -3.60 -2.34
CA ASP A 183 0.78 -5.04 -2.06
C ASP A 183 2.18 -5.63 -2.16
N TYR A 184 2.97 -5.20 -3.15
CA TYR A 184 4.38 -5.56 -3.24
C TYR A 184 5.17 -5.10 -2.01
N LEU A 185 5.00 -3.85 -1.57
CA LEU A 185 5.67 -3.35 -0.36
C LEU A 185 5.23 -4.12 0.90
N ARG A 186 3.91 -4.34 1.07
CA ARG A 186 3.35 -5.10 2.20
C ARG A 186 3.85 -6.53 2.24
N ASP A 187 3.89 -7.22 1.10
CA ASP A 187 4.37 -8.60 1.04
C ASP A 187 5.84 -8.71 1.47
N ASN A 188 6.67 -7.74 1.15
CA ASN A 188 8.07 -7.73 1.60
C ASN A 188 8.24 -7.35 3.08
N MET A 189 7.19 -6.90 3.77
CA MET A 189 7.19 -6.67 5.22
C MET A 189 6.54 -7.81 6.01
N LYS A 190 5.78 -8.71 5.36
CA LYS A 190 5.09 -9.81 6.05
C LYS A 190 6.07 -10.80 6.65
N LYS A 191 5.81 -11.19 7.89
CA LYS A 191 6.61 -12.18 8.64
C LYS A 191 6.25 -13.64 8.32
N SER A 192 5.18 -13.86 7.56
CA SER A 192 4.67 -15.19 7.26
C SER A 192 4.24 -15.31 5.79
N PRO A 193 4.69 -16.33 5.04
CA PRO A 193 4.38 -16.48 3.62
C PRO A 193 2.90 -16.72 3.32
N ASP A 194 2.15 -17.31 4.24
CA ASP A 194 0.71 -17.54 4.09
C ASP A 194 -0.11 -16.25 4.05
N ARG A 195 0.46 -15.13 4.49
CA ARG A 195 -0.14 -13.80 4.39
C ARG A 195 0.22 -13.08 3.10
N MET A 196 1.26 -13.48 2.38
CA MET A 196 1.65 -12.82 1.13
C MET A 196 0.55 -12.92 0.08
N VAL A 197 0.24 -11.82 -0.61
CA VAL A 197 -0.92 -11.76 -1.50
C VAL A 197 -0.56 -11.92 -2.97
N GLN A 198 0.58 -11.37 -3.40
CA GLN A 198 1.03 -11.42 -4.78
C GLN A 198 1.69 -12.76 -5.11
N ARG A 199 1.53 -13.16 -6.37
CA ARG A 199 2.37 -14.17 -7.03
C ARG A 199 3.49 -13.50 -7.83
N GLY A 200 4.30 -14.30 -8.52
CA GLY A 200 5.38 -13.78 -9.37
C GLY A 200 4.90 -12.78 -10.42
N LEU A 201 5.64 -11.68 -10.60
CA LEU A 201 5.33 -10.60 -11.53
C LEU A 201 5.70 -11.00 -12.98
N HIS A 202 4.75 -11.63 -13.68
CA HIS A 202 4.98 -12.18 -15.02
C HIS A 202 4.73 -11.17 -16.15
N TYR A 203 3.49 -10.74 -16.36
CA TYR A 203 3.13 -9.83 -17.44
C TYR A 203 2.19 -8.72 -16.94
N ALA A 204 2.52 -7.46 -17.23
CA ALA A 204 1.66 -6.31 -16.99
C ALA A 204 1.25 -5.63 -18.30
N VAL A 205 -0.04 -5.31 -18.40
CA VAL A 205 -0.61 -4.41 -19.41
C VAL A 205 -1.08 -3.16 -18.70
N VAL A 206 -0.37 -2.05 -18.89
CA VAL A 206 -0.68 -0.76 -18.27
C VAL A 206 -1.61 0.03 -19.18
N ASP A 207 -2.87 0.22 -18.77
CA ASP A 207 -3.77 1.16 -19.42
C ASP A 207 -3.40 2.60 -19.04
N GLU A 208 -3.57 3.52 -19.99
CA GLU A 208 -3.13 4.91 -19.83
C GLU A 208 -1.68 5.02 -19.35
N VAL A 209 -0.78 4.29 -20.03
CA VAL A 209 0.63 4.12 -19.65
C VAL A 209 1.38 5.43 -19.45
N ASP A 210 1.04 6.49 -20.17
CA ASP A 210 1.62 7.81 -20.02
C ASP A 210 1.22 8.47 -18.69
N SER A 211 -0.01 8.27 -18.23
CA SER A 211 -0.39 8.79 -16.92
C SER A 211 0.23 8.01 -15.78
N ILE A 212 0.31 6.69 -15.88
CA ILE A 212 0.85 5.87 -14.80
C ILE A 212 2.38 5.93 -14.76
N LEU A 213 3.06 5.73 -15.89
CA LEU A 213 4.51 5.60 -15.93
C LEU A 213 5.27 6.92 -16.09
N ILE A 214 4.57 8.04 -16.37
CA ILE A 214 5.15 9.38 -16.51
C ILE A 214 4.53 10.36 -15.51
N ASP A 215 3.20 10.57 -15.52
CA ASP A 215 2.58 11.60 -14.66
C ASP A 215 2.59 11.22 -13.16
N GLU A 216 2.24 9.99 -12.83
CA GLU A 216 2.20 9.48 -11.45
C GLU A 216 3.58 9.01 -10.95
N ALA A 217 4.48 8.67 -11.86
CA ALA A 217 5.86 8.27 -11.57
C ALA A 217 6.76 9.42 -11.04
N ARG A 218 6.16 10.55 -10.62
CA ARG A 218 6.84 11.68 -9.96
C ARG A 218 7.09 11.42 -8.47
N THR A 219 6.22 10.67 -7.81
CA THR A 219 6.28 10.42 -6.37
C THR A 219 6.46 8.92 -6.14
N PRO A 220 7.41 8.50 -5.29
CA PRO A 220 7.53 7.09 -4.91
C PRO A 220 6.33 6.64 -4.05
N LEU A 221 6.06 5.35 -4.05
CA LEU A 221 5.16 4.71 -3.10
C LEU A 221 5.92 4.54 -1.78
N ILE A 222 5.35 5.03 -0.68
CA ILE A 222 5.97 5.00 0.64
C ILE A 222 4.95 4.44 1.63
N ILE A 223 5.36 3.45 2.42
CA ILE A 223 4.65 3.04 3.64
C ILE A 223 5.42 3.64 4.81
N SER A 224 4.74 4.49 5.57
CA SER A 224 5.26 5.07 6.81
C SER A 224 4.63 4.40 8.03
N GLY A 225 5.40 4.33 9.11
CA GLY A 225 4.94 3.88 10.42
C GLY A 225 5.40 4.83 11.52
N GLN A 226 4.93 4.61 12.74
CA GLN A 226 5.46 5.31 13.90
C GLN A 226 6.92 4.89 14.10
N GLY A 227 7.82 5.87 14.16
CA GLY A 227 9.23 5.65 14.45
C GLY A 227 9.49 5.57 15.95
N GLU A 228 10.67 5.05 16.31
CA GLU A 228 11.13 5.11 17.70
C GLU A 228 11.36 6.56 18.15
N ALA A 229 11.22 6.81 19.45
CA ALA A 229 11.28 8.13 20.06
C ALA A 229 12.63 8.84 19.84
N SER A 230 12.74 9.67 18.80
CA SER A 230 13.86 10.60 18.56
C SER A 230 13.68 11.97 19.23
N GLY A 231 12.58 12.19 19.98
CA GLY A 231 12.26 13.49 20.60
C GLY A 231 13.39 14.06 21.46
N ASP A 232 14.10 13.21 22.21
CA ASP A 232 15.22 13.62 23.04
C ASP A 232 16.39 14.21 22.24
N LEU A 233 16.64 13.71 21.03
CA LEU A 233 17.74 14.19 20.18
C LEU A 233 17.43 15.58 19.61
N TYR A 234 16.18 15.82 19.17
CA TYR A 234 15.72 17.15 18.77
C TYR A 234 15.88 18.17 19.90
N VAL A 235 15.48 17.81 21.12
CA VAL A 235 15.63 18.69 22.30
C VAL A 235 17.10 18.96 22.63
N LYS A 236 17.99 17.96 22.50
CA LYS A 236 19.43 18.14 22.72
C LYS A 236 20.05 19.09 21.69
N ILE A 237 19.77 18.87 20.40
CA ILE A 237 20.34 19.66 19.31
C ILE A 237 19.78 21.09 19.30
N ASP A 238 18.49 21.27 19.58
CA ASP A 238 17.86 22.58 19.66
C ASP A 238 18.57 23.52 20.64
N ARG A 239 19.05 22.99 21.78
CA ARG A 239 19.82 23.76 22.77
C ARG A 239 21.17 24.27 22.26
N LEU A 240 21.68 23.69 21.18
CA LEU A 240 22.98 24.03 20.59
C LEU A 240 22.83 25.11 19.51
N ILE A 241 21.75 25.08 18.72
CA ILE A 241 21.56 25.98 17.56
C ILE A 241 21.66 27.48 17.92
N PRO A 242 21.07 27.98 19.02
CA PRO A 242 21.21 29.39 19.43
C PRO A 242 22.65 29.84 19.73
N ARG A 243 23.61 28.91 19.86
CA ARG A 243 25.04 29.21 20.08
C ARG A 243 25.81 29.47 18.79
N LEU A 244 25.19 29.24 17.63
CA LEU A 244 25.71 29.56 16.31
C LEU A 244 25.36 31.01 15.92
N LYS A 245 26.23 31.65 15.13
CA LYS A 245 26.12 33.04 14.70
C LYS A 245 25.86 33.13 13.20
N ARG A 246 24.81 33.88 12.83
CA ARG A 246 24.49 34.19 11.44
C ARG A 246 25.65 34.93 10.75
N GLU A 247 25.88 34.61 9.48
CA GLU A 247 26.96 35.10 8.61
C GLU A 247 28.39 34.75 9.05
N VAL A 248 28.55 33.97 10.13
CA VAL A 248 29.84 33.43 10.59
C VAL A 248 29.79 31.92 10.57
N ASP A 249 28.88 31.33 11.35
CA ASP A 249 28.71 29.88 11.50
C ASP A 249 27.67 29.32 10.50
N TYR A 250 26.80 30.18 9.95
CA TYR A 250 25.82 29.75 8.95
C TYR A 250 25.35 30.93 8.08
N THR A 251 24.87 30.62 6.88
CA THR A 251 24.27 31.57 5.93
C THR A 251 22.79 31.25 5.73
N VAL A 252 22.00 32.28 5.39
CA VAL A 252 20.56 32.16 5.14
C VAL A 252 20.21 32.84 3.81
N ASP A 253 19.65 32.07 2.89
CA ASP A 253 19.04 32.59 1.66
C ASP A 253 17.51 32.59 1.81
N GLU A 254 16.96 33.78 2.08
CA GLU A 254 15.51 33.96 2.26
C GLU A 254 14.74 33.78 0.94
N LYS A 255 15.38 33.99 -0.22
CA LYS A 255 14.74 33.85 -1.53
C LYS A 255 14.67 32.39 -1.96
N ALA A 256 15.71 31.61 -1.67
CA ALA A 256 15.72 30.16 -1.86
C ALA A 256 15.08 29.40 -0.68
N HIS A 257 14.71 30.11 0.39
CA HIS A 257 14.14 29.56 1.62
C HIS A 257 15.01 28.44 2.23
N SER A 258 16.32 28.69 2.32
CA SER A 258 17.33 27.72 2.77
C SER A 258 18.32 28.32 3.77
N ALA A 259 18.80 27.51 4.71
CA ALA A 259 19.86 27.86 5.65
C ALA A 259 20.95 26.78 5.62
N MET A 260 22.22 27.20 5.60
CA MET A 260 23.37 26.30 5.44
C MET A 260 24.48 26.66 6.42
N LEU A 261 25.12 25.66 7.03
CA LEU A 261 26.33 25.85 7.83
C LEU A 261 27.49 26.32 6.94
N THR A 262 28.35 27.18 7.48
CA THR A 262 29.68 27.46 6.91
C THR A 262 30.70 26.47 7.47
N ASP A 263 31.91 26.44 6.89
CA ASP A 263 33.00 25.60 7.41
C ASP A 263 33.29 25.90 8.90
N ASP A 264 33.30 27.18 9.30
CA ASP A 264 33.48 27.60 10.70
C ASP A 264 32.33 27.11 11.60
N GLY A 265 31.10 27.08 11.08
CA GLY A 265 29.96 26.56 11.81
C GLY A 265 29.95 25.06 11.97
N VAL A 266 30.49 24.34 10.98
CA VAL A 266 30.71 22.88 11.06
C VAL A 266 31.71 22.58 12.18
N GLU A 267 32.86 23.23 12.19
CA GLU A 267 33.86 23.02 13.26
C GLU A 267 33.28 23.38 14.66
N ARG A 268 32.46 24.44 14.73
CA ARG A 268 31.83 24.86 15.97
C ARG A 268 30.78 23.86 16.46
N ILE A 269 29.95 23.31 15.56
CA ILE A 269 28.92 22.35 15.96
C ILE A 269 29.52 20.98 16.28
N GLU A 270 30.60 20.56 15.61
CA GLU A 270 31.39 19.36 15.94
C GLU A 270 31.90 19.41 17.38
N LYS A 271 32.51 20.53 17.78
CA LYS A 271 32.96 20.75 19.17
C LYS A 271 31.82 20.75 20.18
N LEU A 272 30.64 21.25 19.80
CA LEU A 272 29.47 21.29 20.68
C LEU A 272 28.81 19.91 20.83
N LEU A 273 28.91 19.07 19.81
CA LEU A 273 28.39 17.70 19.78
C LEU A 273 29.41 16.66 20.25
N GLU A 274 30.67 17.07 20.47
CA GLU A 274 31.79 16.19 20.84
C GLU A 274 32.03 15.09 19.77
N VAL A 275 31.93 15.46 18.50
CA VAL A 275 32.18 14.57 17.35
C VAL A 275 33.35 15.08 16.52
N ASP A 276 34.17 14.16 15.99
CA ASP A 276 35.35 14.53 15.21
C ASP A 276 35.02 15.04 13.80
N ASN A 277 33.97 14.49 13.18
CA ASN A 277 33.51 14.88 11.85
C ASN A 277 31.99 14.73 11.75
N LEU A 278 31.30 15.85 11.57
CA LEU A 278 29.85 15.89 11.47
C LEU A 278 29.33 15.12 10.24
N TYR A 279 30.07 15.13 9.13
CA TYR A 279 29.69 14.47 7.87
C TYR A 279 30.20 13.03 7.74
N ALA A 280 30.71 12.44 8.83
CA ALA A 280 31.02 11.02 8.87
C ALA A 280 29.75 10.16 8.72
N ALA A 281 29.88 8.94 8.19
CA ALA A 281 28.74 8.07 7.88
C ALA A 281 27.89 7.73 9.13
N ASN A 282 28.53 7.60 10.29
CA ASN A 282 27.87 7.37 11.58
C ASN A 282 27.11 8.60 12.13
N ASN A 283 27.35 9.81 11.59
CA ASN A 283 26.79 11.07 12.09
C ASN A 283 25.72 11.67 11.17
N ILE A 284 25.28 10.96 10.12
CA ILE A 284 24.30 11.45 9.14
C ILE A 284 22.98 11.89 9.81
N GLN A 285 22.52 11.16 10.82
CA GLN A 285 21.33 11.56 11.58
C GLN A 285 21.54 12.89 12.31
N LEU A 286 22.72 13.13 12.91
CA LEU A 286 23.05 14.40 13.55
C LEU A 286 23.07 15.56 12.55
N VAL A 287 23.65 15.36 11.35
CA VAL A 287 23.64 16.37 10.27
C VAL A 287 22.22 16.79 9.94
N HIS A 288 21.33 15.82 9.75
CA HIS A 288 19.93 16.08 9.43
C HIS A 288 19.25 16.89 10.56
N HIS A 289 19.35 16.45 11.82
CA HIS A 289 18.72 17.13 12.94
C HIS A 289 19.27 18.55 13.15
N VAL A 290 20.60 18.75 13.02
CA VAL A 290 21.23 20.07 13.09
C VAL A 290 20.70 20.98 11.98
N THR A 291 20.57 20.45 10.76
CA THR A 291 20.06 21.19 9.60
C THR A 291 18.60 21.59 9.79
N GLN A 292 17.74 20.67 10.26
CA GLN A 292 16.32 20.97 10.51
C GLN A 292 16.15 21.97 11.66
N ALA A 293 16.91 21.81 12.75
CA ALA A 293 16.90 22.76 13.86
C ALA A 293 17.40 24.15 13.43
N LEU A 294 18.46 24.22 12.61
CA LEU A 294 18.93 25.48 12.04
C LEU A 294 17.86 26.15 11.16
N ARG A 295 17.18 25.39 10.29
CA ARG A 295 16.06 25.89 9.47
C ARG A 295 14.91 26.37 10.34
N ALA A 296 14.53 25.59 11.35
CA ALA A 296 13.47 25.95 12.30
C ALA A 296 13.77 27.30 13.00
N HIS A 297 15.01 27.53 13.42
CA HIS A 297 15.43 28.78 14.08
C HIS A 297 15.52 29.98 13.13
N THR A 298 15.91 29.76 11.88
CA THR A 298 16.28 30.86 10.95
C THR A 298 15.17 31.25 9.98
N LEU A 299 14.46 30.27 9.43
CA LEU A 299 13.48 30.48 8.35
C LEU A 299 12.04 30.51 8.86
N TYR A 300 11.72 29.72 9.89
CA TYR A 300 10.36 29.58 10.39
C TYR A 300 10.13 30.44 11.62
N LYS A 301 9.20 31.39 11.52
CA LYS A 301 8.90 32.37 12.56
C LYS A 301 7.53 32.13 13.17
N ARG A 302 7.48 32.13 14.51
CA ARG A 302 6.23 32.13 15.26
C ARG A 302 5.39 33.36 14.93
N ASN A 303 4.08 33.18 14.84
CA ASN A 303 3.06 34.15 14.41
C ASN A 303 3.16 34.58 12.93
N VAL A 304 4.02 33.93 12.13
CA VAL A 304 4.10 34.13 10.68
C VAL A 304 3.84 32.80 9.97
N ASN A 305 4.68 31.79 10.24
CA ASN A 305 4.57 30.48 9.61
C ASN A 305 3.79 29.48 10.49
N TYR A 306 3.80 29.64 11.81
CA TYR A 306 3.03 28.82 12.76
C TYR A 306 2.61 29.59 14.01
N LEU A 307 1.66 29.01 14.75
CA LEU A 307 1.27 29.37 16.11
C LEU A 307 1.58 28.22 17.05
N VAL A 308 1.66 28.50 18.35
CA VAL A 308 1.70 27.48 19.40
C VAL A 308 0.46 27.65 20.25
N GLU A 309 -0.44 26.66 20.18
CA GLU A 309 -1.72 26.67 20.90
C GLU A 309 -1.93 25.32 21.58
N HIS A 310 -2.42 25.34 22.82
CA HIS A 310 -2.66 24.12 23.62
C HIS A 310 -1.43 23.19 23.72
N GLY A 311 -0.22 23.76 23.70
CA GLY A 311 1.02 22.98 23.69
C GLY A 311 1.21 22.18 22.39
N LYS A 312 0.74 22.69 21.24
CA LYS A 312 1.00 22.11 19.91
C LYS A 312 1.34 23.20 18.90
N VAL A 313 2.16 22.85 17.91
CA VAL A 313 2.50 23.71 16.78
C VAL A 313 1.40 23.61 15.71
N VAL A 314 0.80 24.74 15.31
CA VAL A 314 -0.25 24.82 14.28
C VAL A 314 0.23 25.69 13.13
N ILE A 315 0.27 25.15 11.92
CA ILE A 315 0.76 25.86 10.73
C ILE A 315 -0.21 26.99 10.34
N ILE A 316 0.34 28.14 9.93
CA ILE A 316 -0.41 29.23 9.29
C ILE A 316 -0.13 29.21 7.79
N SER A 317 -1.19 29.30 6.98
CA SER A 317 -1.07 29.50 5.54
C SER A 317 -0.54 30.90 5.22
N GLU A 318 0.54 30.98 4.44
CA GLU A 318 1.18 32.26 4.06
C GLU A 318 0.28 33.16 3.22
N ASP A 319 -0.54 32.57 2.34
CA ASP A 319 -1.41 33.32 1.42
C ASP A 319 -2.68 33.86 2.09
N THR A 320 -3.17 33.18 3.13
CA THR A 320 -4.50 33.43 3.70
C THR A 320 -4.49 33.80 5.17
N GLY A 321 -3.36 33.63 5.87
CA GLY A 321 -3.23 33.81 7.31
C GLY A 321 -4.08 32.85 8.14
N ARG A 322 -4.70 31.84 7.52
CA ARG A 322 -5.58 30.87 8.20
C ARG A 322 -4.78 29.75 8.84
N LYS A 323 -5.25 29.29 10.00
CA LYS A 323 -4.73 28.10 10.68
C LYS A 323 -5.01 26.85 9.84
N MET A 324 -4.01 25.98 9.70
CA MET A 324 -4.12 24.69 9.03
C MET A 324 -4.03 23.57 10.06
N GLU A 325 -5.14 23.32 10.76
CA GLU A 325 -5.24 22.26 11.76
C GLU A 325 -5.04 20.87 11.11
N GLY A 326 -4.30 20.00 11.80
CA GLY A 326 -3.95 18.66 11.31
C GLY A 326 -2.82 18.61 10.26
N ARG A 327 -2.28 19.76 9.83
CA ARG A 327 -1.10 19.77 8.94
C ARG A 327 0.20 19.88 9.72
N ARG A 328 1.22 19.16 9.23
CA ARG A 328 2.58 19.17 9.76
C ARG A 328 3.59 19.38 8.65
N TRP A 329 4.76 19.89 9.02
CA TRP A 329 5.93 19.85 8.14
C TRP A 329 6.54 18.44 8.19
N SER A 330 6.93 17.92 7.03
CA SER A 330 7.61 16.63 6.94
C SER A 330 9.07 16.74 7.38
N ASP A 331 9.75 15.59 7.44
CA ASP A 331 11.21 15.53 7.43
C ASP A 331 11.87 16.17 8.67
N GLY A 332 11.31 15.87 9.85
CA GLY A 332 11.83 16.34 11.14
C GLY A 332 11.72 17.83 11.41
N LEU A 333 11.28 18.64 10.43
CA LEU A 333 11.16 20.08 10.59
C LEU A 333 10.07 20.47 11.60
N HIS A 334 8.95 19.74 11.62
CA HIS A 334 7.88 20.02 12.58
C HIS A 334 8.36 19.70 14.01
N GLN A 335 9.06 18.58 14.19
CA GLN A 335 9.69 18.17 15.44
C GLN A 335 10.76 19.17 15.90
N ALA A 336 11.57 19.69 14.97
CA ALA A 336 12.53 20.74 15.26
C ALA A 336 11.86 22.05 15.71
N ILE A 337 10.70 22.40 15.14
CA ILE A 337 9.91 23.57 15.59
C ILE A 337 9.24 23.31 16.94
N GLU A 338 8.73 22.10 17.17
CA GLU A 338 8.20 21.67 18.48
C GLU A 338 9.29 21.79 19.56
N ALA A 339 10.50 21.27 19.29
CA ALA A 339 11.65 21.37 20.18
C ALA A 339 12.06 22.84 20.44
N LYS A 340 12.17 23.64 19.38
CA LYS A 340 12.48 25.09 19.45
C LYS A 340 11.51 25.86 20.33
N GLU A 341 10.23 25.51 20.30
CA GLU A 341 9.18 26.19 21.08
C GLU A 341 8.98 25.56 22.47
N GLY A 342 9.74 24.53 22.82
CA GLY A 342 9.62 23.82 24.10
C GLY A 342 8.31 23.06 24.24
N VAL A 343 7.75 22.60 23.12
CA VAL A 343 6.54 21.78 23.03
C VAL A 343 6.92 20.30 23.08
N ASP A 344 6.01 19.43 23.55
CA ASP A 344 6.19 17.98 23.48
C ASP A 344 6.45 17.56 22.02
N VAL A 345 7.65 17.03 21.76
CA VAL A 345 8.06 16.59 20.43
C VAL A 345 7.38 15.27 20.13
N GLU A 346 6.48 15.26 19.17
CA GLU A 346 5.78 14.03 18.78
C GLU A 346 6.70 13.15 17.90
N GLU A 347 6.51 11.83 18.01
CA GLU A 347 7.32 10.85 17.27
C GLU A 347 7.27 11.10 15.76
N GLU A 348 8.41 10.90 15.11
CA GLU A 348 8.50 11.01 13.66
C GLU A 348 7.83 9.83 12.98
N ASN A 349 7.16 10.11 11.86
CA ASN A 349 6.80 9.06 10.93
C ASN A 349 8.05 8.63 10.17
N GLN A 350 8.40 7.35 10.23
CA GLN A 350 9.55 6.80 9.52
C GLN A 350 9.13 5.99 8.30
N THR A 351 9.96 5.97 7.27
CA THR A 351 9.78 5.15 6.07
C THR A 351 10.05 3.68 6.39
N LEU A 352 9.02 2.82 6.35
CA LEU A 352 9.16 1.37 6.55
C LEU A 352 9.49 0.64 5.25
N ALA A 353 8.89 1.10 4.15
CA ALA A 353 9.12 0.54 2.83
C ALA A 353 8.86 1.61 1.77
N THR A 354 9.61 1.58 0.68
CA THR A 354 9.45 2.54 -0.41
C THR A 354 9.73 1.87 -1.75
N VAL A 355 9.13 2.30 -2.84
CA VAL A 355 9.54 1.92 -4.21
C VAL A 355 9.03 2.95 -5.20
N THR A 356 9.83 3.29 -6.21
CA THR A 356 9.31 4.09 -7.33
C THR A 356 8.46 3.23 -8.28
N PHE A 357 7.48 3.83 -8.95
CA PHE A 357 6.73 3.12 -10.00
C PHE A 357 7.65 2.57 -11.08
N GLN A 358 8.67 3.33 -11.44
CA GLN A 358 9.72 2.95 -12.38
C GLN A 358 10.32 1.60 -12.00
N ASN A 359 10.85 1.48 -10.78
CA ASN A 359 11.51 0.27 -10.34
C ASN A 359 10.53 -0.87 -10.07
N TYR A 360 9.31 -0.58 -9.60
CA TYR A 360 8.26 -1.60 -9.46
C TYR A 360 7.90 -2.24 -10.81
N PHE A 361 7.59 -1.45 -11.84
CA PHE A 361 7.20 -1.98 -13.14
C PHE A 361 8.34 -2.67 -13.90
N ARG A 362 9.61 -2.30 -13.61
CA ARG A 362 10.80 -3.02 -14.12
C ARG A 362 10.94 -4.44 -13.56
N LEU A 363 10.22 -4.82 -12.50
CA LEU A 363 10.24 -6.18 -11.95
C LEU A 363 9.45 -7.18 -12.79
N TYR A 364 8.52 -6.73 -13.63
CA TYR A 364 7.74 -7.62 -14.48
C TYR A 364 8.61 -8.24 -15.57
N LYS A 365 8.51 -9.56 -15.78
CA LYS A 365 9.23 -10.24 -16.89
C LYS A 365 8.86 -9.67 -18.26
N LYS A 366 7.61 -9.25 -18.42
CA LYS A 366 7.15 -8.51 -19.59
C LYS A 366 6.26 -7.35 -19.15
N LEU A 367 6.50 -6.19 -19.75
CA LEU A 367 5.72 -4.97 -19.52
C LEU A 367 5.24 -4.46 -20.88
N SER A 368 4.00 -3.99 -20.93
CA SER A 368 3.42 -3.34 -22.10
C SER A 368 2.41 -2.30 -21.65
N GLY A 369 1.97 -1.45 -22.57
CA GLY A 369 0.96 -0.47 -22.21
C GLY A 369 0.24 0.12 -23.41
N MET A 370 -0.85 0.81 -23.15
CA MET A 370 -1.65 1.46 -24.18
C MET A 370 -2.03 2.85 -23.73
N THR A 371 -2.09 3.79 -24.67
CA THR A 371 -2.56 5.15 -24.42
C THR A 371 -2.91 5.84 -25.74
N GLY A 372 -3.57 6.99 -25.68
CA GLY A 372 -3.82 7.82 -26.86
C GLY A 372 -2.65 8.72 -27.26
N THR A 373 -1.63 8.86 -26.41
CA THR A 373 -0.65 9.93 -26.53
C THR A 373 0.72 9.55 -25.93
N ALA A 374 1.43 8.54 -26.44
CA ALA A 374 2.73 8.10 -25.92
C ALA A 374 3.95 8.57 -26.74
N ASP A 375 3.78 8.90 -28.02
CA ASP A 375 4.88 9.16 -28.96
C ASP A 375 5.76 10.34 -28.51
N THR A 376 5.18 11.33 -27.81
CA THR A 376 5.93 12.46 -27.24
C THR A 376 6.93 12.03 -26.17
N GLU A 377 6.62 10.99 -25.40
CA GLU A 377 7.43 10.46 -24.30
C GLU A 377 8.20 9.19 -24.68
N ALA A 378 8.20 8.82 -25.97
CA ALA A 378 8.76 7.55 -26.44
C ALA A 378 10.24 7.37 -26.03
N GLN A 379 11.01 8.46 -25.99
CA GLN A 379 12.39 8.42 -25.55
C GLN A 379 12.51 8.09 -24.05
N GLU A 380 11.71 8.73 -23.19
CA GLU A 380 11.71 8.49 -21.74
C GLU A 380 11.27 7.04 -21.44
N LEU A 381 10.17 6.61 -22.07
CA LEU A 381 9.62 5.25 -21.93
C LEU A 381 10.64 4.18 -22.35
N HIS A 382 11.38 4.41 -23.43
CA HIS A 382 12.44 3.50 -23.86
C HIS A 382 13.65 3.54 -22.92
N GLN A 383 14.09 4.73 -22.48
CA GLN A 383 15.27 4.85 -21.62
C GLN A 383 15.07 4.14 -20.27
N ILE A 384 13.93 4.36 -19.62
CA ILE A 384 13.61 3.86 -18.28
C ILE A 384 13.11 2.40 -18.32
N TYR A 385 12.12 2.11 -19.17
CA TYR A 385 11.39 0.83 -19.14
C TYR A 385 11.72 -0.10 -20.30
N LYS A 386 12.55 0.33 -21.27
CA LYS A 386 12.80 -0.39 -22.53
C LYS A 386 11.54 -0.64 -23.36
N LEU A 387 10.55 0.24 -23.23
CA LEU A 387 9.29 0.17 -23.98
C LEU A 387 9.37 1.02 -25.25
N ASP A 388 9.30 0.36 -26.41
CA ASP A 388 9.13 1.05 -27.70
C ASP A 388 7.66 1.47 -27.90
N VAL A 389 7.44 2.67 -28.44
CA VAL A 389 6.09 3.18 -28.77
C VAL A 389 5.76 2.92 -30.23
N MET A 390 4.60 2.30 -30.47
CA MET A 390 4.06 1.99 -31.79
C MET A 390 2.75 2.76 -32.01
N VAL A 391 2.75 3.71 -32.96
CA VAL A 391 1.56 4.50 -33.28
C VAL A 391 0.63 3.70 -34.20
N ILE A 392 -0.47 3.22 -33.66
CA ILE A 392 -1.43 2.39 -34.38
C ILE A 392 -2.34 3.28 -35.23
N PRO A 393 -2.59 2.93 -36.52
CA PRO A 393 -3.56 3.63 -37.35
C PRO A 393 -4.96 3.63 -36.72
N THR A 394 -5.73 4.68 -36.95
CA THR A 394 -7.14 4.72 -36.55
C THR A 394 -7.99 3.84 -37.48
N ASN A 395 -9.05 3.24 -36.95
CA ASN A 395 -9.98 2.43 -37.75
C ASN A 395 -10.65 3.27 -38.85
N LYS A 396 -11.00 4.52 -38.53
CA LYS A 396 -11.57 5.52 -39.44
C LYS A 396 -10.71 6.78 -39.49
N PRO A 397 -10.69 7.54 -40.61
CA PRO A 397 -9.95 8.79 -40.70
C PRO A 397 -10.43 9.83 -39.67
N MET A 398 -9.51 10.51 -38.99
CA MET A 398 -9.85 11.58 -38.05
C MET A 398 -10.16 12.88 -38.80
N VAL A 399 -11.35 13.44 -38.56
CA VAL A 399 -11.87 14.65 -39.24
C VAL A 399 -12.17 15.82 -38.28
N ARG A 400 -11.75 15.72 -37.01
CA ARG A 400 -11.89 16.78 -36.00
C ARG A 400 -11.15 18.04 -36.45
N LYS A 401 -11.78 19.20 -36.23
CA LYS A 401 -11.19 20.51 -36.50
C LYS A 401 -10.57 21.10 -35.23
N ASP A 402 -9.24 21.04 -35.12
CA ASP A 402 -8.49 21.69 -34.05
C ASP A 402 -8.22 23.15 -34.42
N GLN A 403 -8.90 24.08 -33.75
CA GLN A 403 -8.80 25.51 -34.00
C GLN A 403 -7.59 26.12 -33.27
N PRO A 404 -6.99 27.21 -33.79
CA PRO A 404 -5.94 27.95 -33.08
C PRO A 404 -6.40 28.46 -31.71
N ASP A 405 -5.44 28.59 -30.80
CA ASP A 405 -5.67 29.15 -29.47
C ASP A 405 -6.05 30.64 -29.55
N LEU A 406 -6.94 31.09 -28.67
CA LEU A 406 -7.25 32.51 -28.46
C LEU A 406 -6.63 32.98 -27.14
N VAL A 407 -5.82 34.03 -27.17
CA VAL A 407 -5.10 34.54 -25.99
C VAL A 407 -5.69 35.90 -25.59
N TYR A 408 -6.00 36.08 -24.32
CA TYR A 408 -6.60 37.29 -23.76
C TYR A 408 -5.64 37.99 -22.80
N LYS A 409 -5.89 39.28 -22.57
CA LYS A 409 -5.08 40.08 -21.65
C LYS A 409 -5.19 39.60 -20.20
N ASN A 410 -6.40 39.26 -19.76
CA ASN A 410 -6.71 38.85 -18.39
C ASN A 410 -7.69 37.66 -18.36
N GLU A 411 -7.83 37.06 -17.18
CA GLU A 411 -8.73 35.91 -17.02
C GLU A 411 -10.21 36.27 -17.20
N ALA A 412 -10.61 37.49 -16.81
CA ALA A 412 -12.00 37.91 -16.90
C ALA A 412 -12.49 37.94 -18.37
N GLY A 413 -11.71 38.54 -19.28
CA GLY A 413 -11.99 38.54 -20.72
C GLY A 413 -11.98 37.14 -21.32
N LYS A 414 -11.01 36.30 -20.91
CA LYS A 414 -10.94 34.88 -21.29
C LYS A 414 -12.22 34.13 -20.93
N PHE A 415 -12.66 34.19 -19.68
CA PHE A 415 -13.84 33.43 -19.21
C PHE A 415 -15.15 33.95 -19.81
N ARG A 416 -15.28 35.27 -20.05
CA ARG A 416 -16.41 35.81 -20.82
C ARG A 416 -16.46 35.21 -22.22
N ALA A 417 -15.33 35.15 -22.93
CA ALA A 417 -15.27 34.58 -24.27
C ALA A 417 -15.56 33.08 -24.30
N VAL A 418 -15.06 32.31 -23.31
CA VAL A 418 -15.39 30.89 -23.12
C VAL A 418 -16.91 30.70 -22.99
N VAL A 419 -17.55 31.48 -22.12
CA VAL A 419 -19.00 31.38 -21.89
C VAL A 419 -19.80 31.78 -23.12
N THR A 420 -19.34 32.77 -23.88
CA THR A 420 -19.95 33.13 -25.17
C THR A 420 -19.88 32.00 -26.20
N ASP A 421 -18.74 31.30 -26.32
CA ASP A 421 -18.60 30.14 -27.23
C ASP A 421 -19.50 28.98 -26.79
N VAL A 422 -19.58 28.71 -25.48
CA VAL A 422 -20.48 27.69 -24.92
C VAL A 422 -21.95 28.05 -25.17
N GLU A 423 -22.33 29.31 -24.98
CA GLU A 423 -23.69 29.80 -25.23
C GLU A 423 -24.10 29.66 -26.71
N ASP A 424 -23.19 29.97 -27.65
CA ASP A 424 -23.41 29.75 -29.08
C ASP A 424 -23.64 28.27 -29.39
N CYS A 425 -22.74 27.39 -28.91
CA CYS A 425 -22.84 25.95 -29.11
C CYS A 425 -24.16 25.38 -28.57
N TYR A 426 -24.58 25.82 -27.38
CA TYR A 426 -25.85 25.42 -26.78
C TYR A 426 -27.06 25.83 -27.64
N LYS A 427 -27.09 27.06 -28.16
CA LYS A 427 -28.19 27.58 -29.00
C LYS A 427 -28.40 26.75 -30.27
N ARG A 428 -27.32 26.20 -30.84
CA ARG A 428 -27.36 25.30 -32.01
C ARG A 428 -27.42 23.82 -31.66
N GLY A 429 -27.61 23.48 -30.38
CA GLY A 429 -27.75 22.10 -29.89
C GLY A 429 -26.46 21.28 -29.85
N GLN A 430 -25.30 21.90 -30.05
CA GLN A 430 -24.01 21.21 -30.02
C GLN A 430 -23.59 20.90 -28.57
N PRO A 431 -23.22 19.65 -28.23
CA PRO A 431 -22.67 19.34 -26.92
C PRO A 431 -21.27 19.95 -26.74
N VAL A 432 -20.98 20.41 -25.52
CA VAL A 432 -19.71 21.05 -25.16
C VAL A 432 -19.11 20.43 -23.91
N LEU A 433 -17.83 20.09 -23.99
CA LEU A 433 -16.98 19.75 -22.84
C LEU A 433 -15.97 20.88 -22.60
N VAL A 434 -16.08 21.53 -21.44
CA VAL A 434 -15.17 22.58 -20.98
C VAL A 434 -14.15 21.96 -20.03
N GLY A 435 -12.87 21.95 -20.41
CA GLY A 435 -11.77 21.47 -19.57
C GLY A 435 -11.07 22.62 -18.87
N THR A 436 -10.98 22.54 -17.54
CA THR A 436 -10.26 23.49 -16.68
C THR A 436 -9.07 22.80 -16.00
N VAL A 437 -8.15 23.55 -15.39
CA VAL A 437 -6.98 22.96 -14.68
C VAL A 437 -7.21 22.80 -13.18
N SER A 438 -8.18 23.52 -12.59
CA SER A 438 -8.46 23.48 -11.16
C SER A 438 -9.96 23.59 -10.85
N VAL A 439 -10.35 23.11 -9.67
CA VAL A 439 -11.75 23.15 -9.20
C VAL A 439 -12.23 24.60 -9.06
N GLU A 440 -11.36 25.51 -8.62
CA GLU A 440 -11.67 26.94 -8.51
C GLU A 440 -12.07 27.53 -9.88
N LYS A 441 -11.30 27.26 -10.94
CA LYS A 441 -11.64 27.72 -12.29
C LYS A 441 -12.94 27.08 -12.81
N SER A 442 -13.19 25.81 -12.47
CA SER A 442 -14.48 25.16 -12.78
C SER A 442 -15.65 25.91 -12.15
N GLU A 443 -15.53 26.34 -10.89
CA GLU A 443 -16.58 27.11 -10.21
C GLU A 443 -16.78 28.51 -10.78
N VAL A 444 -15.71 29.16 -11.26
CA VAL A 444 -15.81 30.43 -12.00
C VAL A 444 -16.66 30.25 -13.27
N VAL A 445 -16.34 29.24 -14.09
CA VAL A 445 -17.12 28.94 -15.31
C VAL A 445 -18.56 28.57 -14.97
N ALA A 446 -18.76 27.71 -13.96
CA ALA A 446 -20.08 27.30 -13.50
C ALA A 446 -20.94 28.49 -13.06
N THR A 447 -20.36 29.43 -12.30
CA THR A 447 -21.05 30.64 -11.84
C THR A 447 -21.50 31.52 -13.03
N LEU A 448 -20.62 31.70 -14.02
CA LEU A 448 -20.95 32.46 -15.22
C LEU A 448 -22.03 31.78 -16.07
N LEU A 449 -21.96 30.46 -16.28
CA LEU A 449 -23.02 29.72 -16.97
C LEU A 449 -24.36 29.79 -16.23
N LYS A 450 -24.33 29.71 -14.89
CA LYS A 450 -25.52 29.85 -14.04
C LYS A 450 -26.16 31.22 -14.18
N SER A 451 -25.37 32.29 -14.22
CA SER A 451 -25.87 33.67 -14.45
C SER A 451 -26.54 33.85 -15.81
N LYS A 452 -26.22 32.99 -16.78
CA LYS A 452 -26.82 32.94 -18.12
C LYS A 452 -28.02 32.00 -18.22
N GLY A 453 -28.36 31.27 -17.14
CA GLY A 453 -29.46 30.30 -17.12
C GLY A 453 -29.21 29.05 -17.97
N LEU A 454 -27.94 28.70 -18.24
CA LEU A 454 -27.59 27.51 -19.02
C LEU A 454 -27.50 26.27 -18.10
N PRO A 455 -28.05 25.11 -18.50
CA PRO A 455 -27.91 23.88 -17.74
C PRO A 455 -26.52 23.27 -17.95
N PHE A 456 -25.82 22.90 -16.88
CA PHE A 456 -24.50 22.27 -16.96
C PHE A 456 -24.30 21.24 -15.85
N SER A 457 -23.29 20.39 -16.03
CA SER A 457 -22.79 19.47 -15.01
C SER A 457 -21.29 19.73 -14.75
N VAL A 458 -20.85 19.59 -13.51
CA VAL A 458 -19.44 19.79 -13.10
C VAL A 458 -18.85 18.48 -12.59
N LEU A 459 -17.62 18.17 -13.05
CA LEU A 459 -16.87 16.98 -12.67
C LEU A 459 -15.57 17.42 -11.98
N ASN A 460 -15.37 16.99 -10.73
CA ASN A 460 -14.28 17.46 -9.87
C ASN A 460 -13.31 16.34 -9.44
N ALA A 461 -13.34 15.18 -10.11
CA ALA A 461 -12.53 13.99 -9.80
C ALA A 461 -12.70 13.44 -8.37
N LYS A 462 -13.87 13.66 -7.75
CA LYS A 462 -14.18 13.18 -6.39
C LYS A 462 -15.06 11.94 -6.35
N GLN A 463 -15.99 11.81 -7.31
CA GLN A 463 -16.98 10.72 -7.34
C GLN A 463 -16.93 10.01 -8.69
N HIS A 464 -15.96 9.12 -8.88
CA HIS A 464 -15.68 8.51 -10.18
C HIS A 464 -16.91 7.84 -10.83
N GLN A 465 -17.74 7.13 -10.06
CA GLN A 465 -18.93 6.46 -10.59
C GLN A 465 -19.99 7.45 -11.09
N ARG A 466 -20.28 8.51 -10.33
CA ARG A 466 -21.21 9.57 -10.73
C ARG A 466 -20.67 10.37 -11.90
N GLU A 467 -19.37 10.64 -11.90
CA GLU A 467 -18.73 11.36 -13.00
C GLU A 467 -18.79 10.55 -14.29
N ALA A 468 -18.59 9.23 -14.22
CA ALA A 468 -18.74 8.35 -15.36
C ALA A 468 -20.16 8.35 -15.93
N SER A 469 -21.20 8.35 -15.08
CA SER A 469 -22.59 8.43 -15.57
C SER A 469 -22.88 9.75 -16.28
N VAL A 470 -22.37 10.88 -15.75
CA VAL A 470 -22.50 12.19 -16.40
C VAL A 470 -21.74 12.23 -17.74
N VAL A 471 -20.49 11.75 -17.77
CA VAL A 471 -19.68 11.74 -19.01
C VAL A 471 -20.29 10.85 -20.09
N ALA A 472 -20.88 9.71 -19.72
CA ALA A 472 -21.57 8.84 -20.67
C ALA A 472 -22.73 9.55 -21.40
N GLN A 473 -23.30 10.60 -20.80
CA GLN A 473 -24.38 11.41 -21.37
C GLN A 473 -23.92 12.78 -21.91
N ALA A 474 -22.64 13.14 -21.77
CA ALA A 474 -22.11 14.43 -22.18
C ALA A 474 -22.17 14.69 -23.70
N GLY A 475 -22.40 13.65 -24.51
CA GLY A 475 -22.52 13.74 -25.97
C GLY A 475 -23.96 13.96 -26.47
N ARG A 476 -24.93 14.13 -25.57
CA ARG A 476 -26.33 14.41 -25.93
C ARG A 476 -26.53 15.85 -26.40
N LYS A 477 -27.60 16.08 -27.15
CA LYS A 477 -27.91 17.41 -27.70
C LYS A 477 -28.00 18.47 -26.59
N GLY A 478 -27.27 19.56 -26.76
CA GLY A 478 -27.25 20.69 -25.81
C GLY A 478 -26.61 20.39 -24.45
N ALA A 479 -25.95 19.24 -24.26
CA ALA A 479 -25.27 18.95 -23.01
C ALA A 479 -24.05 19.86 -22.81
N ILE A 480 -23.93 20.49 -21.64
CA ILE A 480 -22.75 21.26 -21.21
C ILE A 480 -22.13 20.56 -20.02
N THR A 481 -20.86 20.16 -20.16
CA THR A 481 -20.11 19.48 -19.10
C THR A 481 -18.83 20.25 -18.82
N ILE A 482 -18.56 20.56 -17.56
CA ILE A 482 -17.30 21.13 -17.08
C ILE A 482 -16.51 20.00 -16.43
N ALA A 483 -15.27 19.78 -16.87
CA ALA A 483 -14.38 18.78 -16.33
C ALA A 483 -13.11 19.44 -15.77
N THR A 484 -12.88 19.26 -14.47
CA THR A 484 -11.64 19.68 -13.83
C THR A 484 -10.52 18.70 -14.20
N ASN A 485 -9.42 19.25 -14.73
CA ASN A 485 -8.28 18.52 -15.27
C ASN A 485 -8.71 17.43 -16.27
N MET A 486 -8.63 16.17 -15.89
CA MET A 486 -9.05 15.03 -16.71
C MET A 486 -10.20 14.21 -16.07
N ALA A 487 -11.06 14.86 -15.27
CA ALA A 487 -12.22 14.21 -14.66
C ALA A 487 -13.08 13.44 -15.67
N GLY A 488 -13.63 12.30 -15.25
CA GLY A 488 -14.31 11.36 -16.15
C GLY A 488 -13.39 10.68 -17.18
N ARG A 489 -12.12 10.48 -16.84
CA ARG A 489 -11.17 9.61 -17.56
C ARG A 489 -11.66 8.17 -17.63
N GLY A 490 -11.33 7.50 -18.74
CA GLY A 490 -11.71 6.11 -18.98
C GLY A 490 -13.17 5.89 -19.39
N THR A 491 -14.02 6.93 -19.41
CA THR A 491 -15.39 6.85 -19.92
C THR A 491 -15.50 7.50 -21.30
N ASP A 492 -16.18 6.80 -22.21
CA ASP A 492 -16.39 7.27 -23.56
C ASP A 492 -17.60 8.21 -23.67
N ILE A 493 -17.42 9.33 -24.38
CA ILE A 493 -18.49 10.28 -24.71
C ILE A 493 -19.09 9.84 -26.04
N LEU A 494 -20.27 9.23 -25.99
CA LEU A 494 -21.02 8.81 -27.17
C LEU A 494 -21.93 9.95 -27.64
N LEU A 495 -21.82 10.31 -28.92
CA LEU A 495 -22.74 11.27 -29.53
C LEU A 495 -24.15 10.68 -29.54
N GLY A 496 -25.12 11.41 -28.98
CA GLY A 496 -26.49 10.94 -28.75
C GLY A 496 -26.75 10.30 -27.38
N GLY A 497 -25.72 10.12 -26.55
CA GLY A 497 -25.83 9.53 -25.21
C GLY A 497 -25.60 8.01 -25.17
N ASN A 498 -25.57 7.46 -23.96
CA ASN A 498 -25.40 6.02 -23.74
C ASN A 498 -26.76 5.37 -23.39
N PRO A 499 -27.31 4.51 -24.26
CA PRO A 499 -28.63 3.92 -24.06
C PRO A 499 -28.67 2.93 -22.89
N GLU A 500 -27.58 2.23 -22.61
CA GLU A 500 -27.50 1.27 -21.50
C GLU A 500 -27.52 1.97 -20.14
N ALA A 501 -26.78 3.07 -20.02
CA ALA A 501 -26.82 3.88 -18.82
C ALA A 501 -28.23 4.45 -18.58
N MET A 502 -28.90 4.94 -19.62
CA MET A 502 -30.28 5.46 -19.53
C MET A 502 -31.28 4.36 -19.15
N ALA A 503 -31.16 3.17 -19.75
CA ALA A 503 -32.04 2.05 -19.45
C ALA A 503 -31.92 1.58 -17.99
N ARG A 504 -30.69 1.49 -17.47
CA ARG A 504 -30.44 1.11 -16.07
C ARG A 504 -30.92 2.17 -15.08
N GLU A 505 -30.73 3.45 -15.40
CA GLU A 505 -31.22 4.56 -14.57
C GLU A 505 -32.76 4.59 -14.51
N ALA A 506 -33.41 4.44 -15.67
CA ALA A 506 -34.87 4.35 -15.75
C ALA A 506 -35.41 3.12 -14.98
N LEU A 507 -34.76 1.96 -15.09
CA LEU A 507 -35.13 0.78 -14.32
C LEU A 507 -34.95 1.00 -12.81
N ALA A 508 -33.87 1.67 -12.39
CA ALA A 508 -33.66 2.00 -10.98
C ALA A 508 -34.73 2.97 -10.46
N GLU A 509 -35.12 3.98 -11.24
CA GLU A 509 -36.23 4.87 -10.89
C GLU A 509 -37.58 4.13 -10.82
N GLU A 510 -37.86 3.22 -11.76
CA GLU A 510 -39.05 2.38 -11.73
C GLU A 510 -39.08 1.52 -10.46
N LYS A 511 -37.94 0.94 -10.04
CA LYS A 511 -37.81 0.20 -8.78
C LYS A 511 -38.11 1.06 -7.57
N THR A 512 -37.55 2.27 -7.50
CA THR A 512 -37.80 3.20 -6.38
C THR A 512 -39.29 3.57 -6.32
N LYS A 513 -39.92 3.87 -7.45
CA LYS A 513 -41.36 4.20 -7.52
C LYS A 513 -42.25 3.03 -7.10
N VAL A 514 -41.89 1.79 -7.48
CA VAL A 514 -42.61 0.57 -7.05
C VAL A 514 -42.42 0.31 -5.55
N ALA A 515 -41.22 0.52 -5.01
CA ALA A 515 -40.97 0.42 -3.58
C ALA A 515 -41.76 1.47 -2.78
N GLU A 516 -41.78 2.72 -3.23
CA GLU A 516 -42.56 3.81 -2.62
C GLU A 516 -44.07 3.57 -2.69
N THR A 517 -44.59 2.99 -3.78
CA THR A 517 -46.02 2.65 -3.89
C THR A 517 -46.40 1.45 -3.01
N VAL A 518 -45.51 0.47 -2.84
CA VAL A 518 -45.73 -0.66 -1.92
C VAL A 518 -45.72 -0.18 -0.46
N GLU A 519 -44.81 0.72 -0.08
CA GLU A 519 -44.79 1.33 1.26
C GLU A 519 -46.01 2.23 1.52
N ALA A 520 -46.42 3.05 0.56
CA ALA A 520 -47.61 3.91 0.68
C ALA A 520 -48.95 3.14 0.74
N SER A 521 -48.95 1.88 0.29
CA SER A 521 -50.13 0.99 0.31
C SER A 521 -50.30 0.23 1.64
N GLN A 522 -49.33 0.30 2.56
CA GLN A 522 -49.50 -0.29 3.88
C GLN A 522 -50.38 0.62 4.76
N PRO A 523 -51.47 0.13 5.36
CA PRO A 523 -52.27 0.95 6.25
C PRO A 523 -51.47 1.31 7.50
N VAL A 524 -51.51 2.58 7.90
CA VAL A 524 -51.06 3.02 9.22
C VAL A 524 -51.88 2.26 10.27
N ALA A 525 -51.22 1.46 11.10
CA ALA A 525 -51.86 0.72 12.18
C ALA A 525 -52.59 1.71 13.11
N THR A 526 -53.92 1.66 13.12
CA THR A 526 -54.73 2.22 14.21
C THR A 526 -54.94 1.13 15.24
N ASP A 527 -54.60 1.43 16.49
CA ASP A 527 -54.69 0.56 17.65
C ASP A 527 -56.15 0.13 17.94
N ALA A 528 -56.64 -0.86 17.20
CA ALA A 528 -57.90 -1.54 17.48
C ALA A 528 -57.65 -3.04 17.48
N GLU A 529 -57.70 -3.63 18.68
CA GLU A 529 -57.61 -5.07 18.92
C GLU A 529 -58.72 -5.79 18.15
N GLY A 530 -58.36 -6.52 17.08
CA GLY A 530 -59.27 -7.47 16.42
C GLY A 530 -59.20 -7.64 14.91
N ALA A 531 -58.23 -7.07 14.18
CA ALA A 531 -58.15 -7.26 12.72
C ALA A 531 -57.28 -8.48 12.32
N GLU A 532 -57.89 -9.44 11.61
CA GLU A 532 -57.19 -10.59 11.00
C GLU A 532 -56.11 -10.16 9.99
N PRO A 533 -55.02 -10.95 9.82
CA PRO A 533 -53.94 -10.59 8.90
C PRO A 533 -54.40 -10.78 7.45
N TYR A 534 -54.49 -9.68 6.71
CA TYR A 534 -54.80 -9.68 5.28
C TYR A 534 -53.67 -10.40 4.50
N ARG A 535 -53.92 -11.62 4.03
CA ARG A 535 -53.12 -12.28 2.98
C ARG A 535 -53.59 -11.78 1.62
N GLY A 536 -52.86 -10.85 1.01
CA GLY A 536 -53.21 -10.40 -0.34
C GLY A 536 -52.31 -9.35 -1.01
N ALA A 537 -51.11 -9.07 -0.51
CA ALA A 537 -50.16 -8.25 -1.25
C ALA A 537 -49.50 -9.13 -2.32
N THR A 538 -50.00 -9.07 -3.55
CA THR A 538 -49.32 -9.64 -4.71
C THR A 538 -48.04 -8.82 -4.93
N GLU A 539 -46.87 -9.36 -4.59
CA GLU A 539 -45.59 -8.75 -4.96
C GLU A 539 -45.56 -8.58 -6.48
N VAL A 540 -45.60 -7.34 -6.96
CA VAL A 540 -45.33 -7.04 -8.36
C VAL A 540 -43.83 -7.24 -8.58
N LYS A 541 -43.44 -8.46 -8.93
CA LYS A 541 -42.07 -8.75 -9.37
C LYS A 541 -41.91 -8.23 -10.79
N ILE A 542 -41.15 -7.15 -10.94
CA ILE A 542 -40.66 -6.72 -12.24
C ILE A 542 -39.72 -7.81 -12.74
N ASP A 543 -39.97 -8.37 -13.92
CA ASP A 543 -38.96 -9.13 -14.64
C ASP A 543 -37.89 -8.14 -15.12
N GLU A 544 -36.85 -7.98 -14.31
CA GLU A 544 -35.81 -6.97 -14.50
C GLU A 544 -35.08 -7.14 -15.83
N GLU A 545 -34.88 -8.39 -16.26
CA GLU A 545 -34.11 -8.69 -17.46
C GLU A 545 -34.92 -8.40 -18.72
N ALA A 546 -36.20 -8.81 -18.73
CA ALA A 546 -37.12 -8.45 -19.80
C ALA A 546 -37.35 -6.92 -19.88
N ARG A 547 -37.54 -6.26 -18.73
CA ARG A 547 -37.79 -4.81 -18.67
C ARG A 547 -36.56 -4.01 -19.10
N LEU A 548 -35.36 -4.42 -18.69
CA LEU A 548 -34.12 -3.80 -19.14
C LEU A 548 -33.97 -3.93 -20.66
N ALA A 549 -34.28 -5.09 -21.24
CA ALA A 549 -34.22 -5.30 -22.68
C ALA A 549 -35.19 -4.38 -23.46
N GLU A 550 -36.41 -4.16 -22.95
CA GLU A 550 -37.37 -3.21 -23.53
C GLU A 550 -36.84 -1.77 -23.48
N LEU A 551 -36.41 -1.31 -22.31
CA LEU A 551 -35.87 0.04 -22.11
C LEU A 551 -34.62 0.27 -22.98
N MET A 552 -33.78 -0.76 -23.14
CA MET A 552 -32.62 -0.73 -24.04
C MET A 552 -33.01 -0.43 -25.49
N ILE A 553 -34.07 -1.06 -26.01
CA ILE A 553 -34.54 -0.81 -27.38
C ILE A 553 -35.09 0.61 -27.52
N GLN A 554 -35.86 1.06 -26.53
CA GLN A 554 -36.43 2.42 -26.50
C GLN A 554 -35.33 3.48 -26.51
N PHE A 555 -34.40 3.43 -25.55
CA PHE A 555 -33.34 4.42 -25.43
C PHE A 555 -32.33 4.34 -26.56
N LYS A 556 -32.07 3.15 -27.12
CA LYS A 556 -31.25 3.04 -28.33
C LYS A 556 -31.85 3.81 -29.50
N THR A 557 -33.16 3.67 -29.72
CA THR A 557 -33.86 4.42 -30.78
C THR A 557 -33.78 5.93 -30.56
N GLN A 558 -33.93 6.37 -29.31
CA GLN A 558 -33.79 7.78 -28.94
C GLN A 558 -32.35 8.29 -29.16
N CYS A 559 -31.35 7.59 -28.65
CA CYS A 559 -29.94 7.96 -28.78
C CYS A 559 -29.49 8.00 -30.25
N ASP A 560 -29.96 7.07 -31.08
CA ASP A 560 -29.64 7.03 -32.51
C ASP A 560 -30.22 8.25 -33.26
N ALA A 561 -31.43 8.70 -32.88
CA ALA A 561 -32.02 9.93 -33.42
C ALA A 561 -31.26 11.18 -32.94
N GLU A 562 -31.02 11.32 -31.63
CA GLU A 562 -30.23 12.43 -31.07
C GLU A 562 -28.81 12.48 -31.66
N ARG A 563 -28.20 11.33 -31.94
CA ARG A 563 -26.88 11.24 -32.58
C ARG A 563 -26.86 11.95 -33.92
N GLN A 564 -27.88 11.77 -34.77
CA GLN A 564 -27.93 12.44 -36.08
C GLN A 564 -28.00 13.96 -35.94
N GLU A 565 -28.77 14.45 -34.97
CA GLU A 565 -28.87 15.89 -34.68
C GLU A 565 -27.52 16.46 -34.20
N VAL A 566 -26.82 15.73 -33.32
CA VAL A 566 -25.50 16.14 -32.82
C VAL A 566 -24.45 16.13 -33.92
N LEU A 567 -24.47 15.13 -34.82
CA LEU A 567 -23.59 15.09 -35.99
C LEU A 567 -23.83 16.31 -36.90
N ALA A 568 -25.10 16.66 -37.15
CA ALA A 568 -25.47 17.84 -37.94
C ALA A 568 -25.06 19.16 -37.27
N ALA A 569 -25.10 19.23 -35.93
CA ALA A 569 -24.63 20.38 -35.16
C ALA A 569 -23.10 20.56 -35.15
N GLY A 570 -22.35 19.59 -35.71
CA GLY A 570 -20.88 19.61 -35.82
C GLY A 570 -20.15 18.68 -34.85
N GLY A 571 -20.86 17.74 -34.20
CA GLY A 571 -20.32 16.80 -33.22
C GLY A 571 -19.93 17.46 -31.89
N LEU A 572 -19.11 16.80 -31.09
CA LEU A 572 -18.67 17.33 -29.78
C LEU A 572 -17.69 18.51 -29.95
N LYS A 573 -17.92 19.59 -29.21
CA LYS A 573 -16.97 20.72 -29.06
C LYS A 573 -16.18 20.57 -27.77
N ILE A 574 -14.87 20.72 -27.87
CA ILE A 574 -13.95 20.80 -26.73
C ILE A 574 -13.50 22.24 -26.54
N VAL A 575 -13.60 22.75 -25.31
CA VAL A 575 -13.12 24.07 -24.91
C VAL A 575 -12.10 23.91 -23.79
N GLY A 576 -10.84 24.15 -24.07
CA GLY A 576 -9.81 24.23 -23.01
C GLY A 576 -9.72 25.65 -22.47
N THR A 577 -9.78 25.83 -21.15
CA THR A 577 -9.73 27.19 -20.55
C THR A 577 -8.33 27.64 -20.17
N GLU A 578 -7.34 26.74 -20.24
CA GLU A 578 -5.90 26.95 -20.00
C GLU A 578 -5.10 25.85 -20.73
N ARG A 579 -3.78 26.02 -20.84
CA ARG A 579 -2.85 24.95 -21.25
C ARG A 579 -2.39 24.18 -20.02
N HIS A 580 -2.33 22.86 -20.12
CA HIS A 580 -1.73 22.04 -19.08
C HIS A 580 -0.21 22.13 -19.12
N GLU A 581 0.45 21.63 -18.07
CA GLU A 581 1.92 21.54 -17.99
C GLU A 581 2.54 20.74 -19.16
N SER A 582 1.77 19.81 -19.75
CA SER A 582 2.19 19.03 -20.91
C SER A 582 1.20 19.11 -22.07
N ARG A 583 1.75 19.16 -23.29
CA ARG A 583 1.00 19.13 -24.55
C ARG A 583 0.19 17.84 -24.70
N ARG A 584 0.68 16.76 -24.09
CA ARG A 584 0.03 15.45 -24.06
C ARG A 584 -1.36 15.51 -23.45
N ILE A 585 -1.48 16.13 -22.27
CA ILE A 585 -2.75 16.26 -21.54
C ILE A 585 -3.74 17.11 -22.34
N ASP A 586 -3.27 18.21 -22.95
CA ASP A 586 -4.10 19.01 -23.85
C ASP A 586 -4.64 18.17 -25.02
N ASN A 587 -3.80 17.31 -25.61
CA ASN A 587 -4.19 16.44 -26.72
C ASN A 587 -5.18 15.35 -26.29
N GLN A 588 -5.09 14.85 -25.05
CA GLN A 588 -6.09 13.94 -24.49
C GLN A 588 -7.45 14.61 -24.35
N LEU A 589 -7.47 15.87 -23.88
CA LEU A 589 -8.71 16.66 -23.80
C LEU A 589 -9.32 16.86 -25.20
N ARG A 590 -8.50 17.25 -26.19
CA ARG A 590 -8.95 17.31 -27.60
C ARG A 590 -9.48 15.96 -28.10
N GLY A 591 -8.80 14.87 -27.74
CA GLY A 591 -9.10 13.48 -28.06
C GLY A 591 -10.47 12.97 -27.57
N ARG A 592 -11.14 13.71 -26.69
CA ARG A 592 -12.52 13.42 -26.30
C ARG A 592 -13.52 13.63 -27.45
N ALA A 593 -13.21 14.49 -28.42
CA ALA A 593 -14.02 14.70 -29.63
C ALA A 593 -13.42 14.02 -30.88
N GLY A 594 -14.29 13.80 -31.87
CA GLY A 594 -13.92 13.31 -33.20
C GLY A 594 -13.47 11.85 -33.24
N ARG A 595 -14.10 11.00 -32.43
CA ARG A 595 -13.79 9.57 -32.29
C ARG A 595 -14.42 8.76 -33.41
N GLN A 596 -13.77 7.67 -33.83
CA GLN A 596 -14.25 6.80 -34.94
C GLN A 596 -14.66 7.60 -36.20
N GLY A 597 -13.94 8.69 -36.50
CA GLY A 597 -14.21 9.56 -37.65
C GLY A 597 -15.44 10.46 -37.51
N ASP A 598 -16.03 10.57 -36.32
CA ASP A 598 -17.09 11.54 -36.07
C ASP A 598 -16.58 12.99 -36.27
N PRO A 599 -17.45 13.92 -36.70
CA PRO A 599 -17.14 15.34 -36.68
C PRO A 599 -16.93 15.83 -35.24
N GLY A 600 -16.18 16.91 -35.10
CA GLY A 600 -15.94 17.55 -33.81
C GLY A 600 -15.03 18.74 -33.98
N SER A 601 -14.89 19.53 -32.93
CA SER A 601 -13.95 20.65 -32.92
C SER A 601 -13.34 20.86 -31.54
N SER A 602 -12.15 21.45 -31.51
CA SER A 602 -11.49 21.86 -30.26
C SER A 602 -10.95 23.28 -30.38
N ARG A 603 -10.92 24.02 -29.26
CA ARG A 603 -10.26 25.33 -29.15
C ARG A 603 -9.79 25.54 -27.72
N PHE A 604 -8.66 26.20 -27.54
CA PHE A 604 -8.16 26.63 -26.24
C PHE A 604 -8.26 28.15 -26.12
N TYR A 605 -8.66 28.61 -24.93
CA TYR A 605 -8.76 30.01 -24.54
C TYR A 605 -7.76 30.23 -23.43
N LEU A 606 -6.84 31.18 -23.58
CA LEU A 606 -5.71 31.41 -22.69
C LEU A 606 -5.70 32.87 -22.23
N SER A 607 -5.03 33.15 -21.13
CA SER A 607 -4.80 34.49 -20.60
C SER A 607 -3.33 34.65 -20.21
N LEU A 608 -2.79 35.86 -20.34
CA LEU A 608 -1.44 36.19 -19.86
C LEU A 608 -1.27 36.01 -18.35
N GLN A 609 -2.37 35.94 -17.60
CA GLN A 609 -2.41 35.71 -16.17
C GLN A 609 -2.47 34.21 -15.79
N ASP A 610 -2.68 33.32 -16.77
CA ASP A 610 -2.69 31.87 -16.52
C ASP A 610 -1.34 31.40 -15.99
N ASP A 611 -1.32 30.41 -15.09
CA ASP A 611 -0.11 30.00 -14.36
C ASP A 611 1.07 29.64 -15.26
N LEU A 612 0.82 28.92 -16.37
CA LEU A 612 1.87 28.55 -17.32
C LEU A 612 2.54 29.80 -17.94
N LEU A 613 1.76 30.81 -18.28
CA LEU A 613 2.25 32.04 -18.90
C LEU A 613 2.85 32.99 -17.86
N ARG A 614 2.28 33.03 -16.66
CA ARG A 614 2.76 33.80 -15.51
C ARG A 614 4.15 33.33 -15.09
N ILE A 615 4.37 32.02 -14.95
CA ILE A 615 5.64 31.51 -14.41
C ILE A 615 6.78 31.57 -15.44
N PHE A 616 6.49 31.40 -16.74
CA PHE A 616 7.52 31.20 -17.77
C PHE A 616 7.55 32.25 -18.89
N GLY A 617 6.59 33.17 -18.95
CA GLY A 617 6.38 34.09 -20.08
C GLY A 617 6.62 35.58 -19.82
N LEU A 618 6.90 36.02 -18.58
CA LEU A 618 6.49 37.38 -18.19
C LEU A 618 7.42 38.57 -18.47
N ASP A 619 8.74 38.49 -18.34
CA ASP A 619 9.48 39.77 -18.19
C ASP A 619 9.51 40.68 -19.43
N ARG A 620 9.34 40.13 -20.64
CA ARG A 620 9.34 40.93 -21.88
C ARG A 620 7.96 41.17 -22.48
N MET A 621 6.99 40.29 -22.27
CA MET A 621 5.72 40.36 -23.00
C MET A 621 4.71 41.31 -22.35
N THR A 622 4.61 41.31 -21.02
CA THR A 622 3.67 42.15 -20.27
C THR A 622 3.94 43.64 -20.50
N GLY A 623 5.21 44.06 -20.43
CA GLY A 623 5.61 45.45 -20.68
C GLY A 623 5.44 45.91 -22.12
N ILE A 624 5.46 45.01 -23.10
CA ILE A 624 5.16 45.34 -24.51
C ILE A 624 3.64 45.49 -24.68
N MET A 625 2.85 44.61 -24.06
CA MET A 625 1.40 44.58 -24.19
C MET A 625 0.69 45.72 -23.46
N GLU A 626 1.21 46.15 -22.31
CA GLU A 626 0.75 47.36 -21.62
C GLU A 626 0.95 48.63 -22.47
N ARG A 627 2.05 48.71 -23.22
CA ARG A 627 2.33 49.84 -24.14
C ARG A 627 1.45 49.83 -25.39
N LEU A 628 0.89 48.68 -25.76
CA LEU A 628 0.05 48.52 -26.96
C LEU A 628 -1.43 48.81 -26.72
N GLY A 629 -1.87 49.07 -25.48
CA GLY A 629 -3.24 49.47 -25.19
C GLY A 629 -4.30 48.39 -25.48
N LEU A 630 -3.96 47.12 -25.29
CA LEU A 630 -4.87 46.00 -25.59
C LEU A 630 -6.10 46.02 -24.67
N GLU A 631 -7.29 45.90 -25.28
CA GLU A 631 -8.58 45.75 -24.61
C GLU A 631 -8.74 44.34 -24.03
N GLU A 632 -9.58 44.19 -23.00
CA GLU A 632 -9.72 42.91 -22.27
C GLU A 632 -10.42 41.83 -23.08
N ASP A 633 -11.38 42.21 -23.94
CA ASP A 633 -12.24 41.28 -24.68
C ASP A 633 -11.75 40.98 -26.11
N VAL A 634 -10.62 41.57 -26.52
CA VAL A 634 -10.04 41.37 -27.87
C VAL A 634 -8.98 40.28 -27.82
N PRO A 635 -9.10 39.20 -28.63
CA PRO A 635 -8.10 38.15 -28.67
C PRO A 635 -6.80 38.64 -29.33
N ILE A 636 -5.68 38.26 -28.73
CA ILE A 636 -4.33 38.52 -29.21
C ILE A 636 -3.93 37.39 -30.17
N GLU A 637 -4.14 37.62 -31.46
CA GLU A 637 -3.71 36.71 -32.51
C GLU A 637 -2.30 37.10 -32.98
N SER A 638 -1.27 36.42 -32.44
CA SER A 638 0.12 36.65 -32.85
C SER A 638 0.93 35.34 -32.87
N PRO A 639 1.56 35.00 -34.01
CA PRO A 639 2.46 33.84 -34.11
C PRO A 639 3.65 33.89 -33.15
N MET A 640 4.00 35.06 -32.60
CA MET A 640 5.01 35.20 -31.56
C MET A 640 4.50 34.68 -30.22
N VAL A 641 3.26 35.02 -29.85
CA VAL A 641 2.62 34.61 -28.60
C VAL A 641 2.42 33.09 -28.58
N THR A 642 1.92 32.51 -29.68
CA THR A 642 1.76 31.05 -29.81
C THR A 642 3.08 30.31 -29.63
N ARG A 643 4.17 30.78 -30.25
CA ARG A 643 5.51 30.18 -30.10
C ARG A 643 6.04 30.31 -28.67
N SER A 644 5.78 31.42 -28.00
CA SER A 644 6.15 31.60 -26.59
C SER A 644 5.42 30.61 -25.67
N ILE A 645 4.13 30.36 -25.90
CA ILE A 645 3.33 29.39 -25.15
C ILE A 645 3.90 27.97 -25.33
N GLU A 646 4.16 27.56 -26.58
CA GLU A 646 4.77 26.25 -26.87
C GLU A 646 6.17 26.12 -26.22
N GLY A 647 6.96 27.19 -26.23
CA GLY A 647 8.27 27.24 -25.59
C GLY A 647 8.19 27.13 -24.05
N ALA A 648 7.19 27.76 -23.43
CA ALA A 648 6.93 27.66 -22.00
C ALA A 648 6.53 26.23 -21.61
N GLN A 649 5.58 25.62 -22.32
CA GLN A 649 5.14 24.25 -22.08
C GLN A 649 6.31 23.25 -22.20
N LYS A 650 7.15 23.38 -23.24
CA LYS A 650 8.32 22.51 -23.41
C LYS A 650 9.35 22.66 -22.28
N LYS A 651 9.51 23.87 -21.71
CA LYS A 651 10.40 24.08 -20.55
C LYS A 651 9.85 23.39 -19.29
N VAL A 652 8.53 23.44 -19.07
CA VAL A 652 7.87 22.74 -17.96
C VAL A 652 8.02 21.24 -18.10
N GLU A 653 7.76 20.70 -19.29
CA GLU A 653 7.96 19.28 -19.59
C GLU A 653 9.40 18.84 -19.32
N GLY A 654 10.40 19.61 -19.78
CA GLY A 654 11.81 19.34 -19.51
C GLY A 654 12.15 19.37 -18.01
N ARG A 655 11.62 20.34 -17.26
CA ARG A 655 11.81 20.41 -15.80
C ARG A 655 11.20 19.21 -15.09
N ASN A 656 9.99 18.79 -15.48
CA ASN A 656 9.32 17.62 -14.91
C ASN A 656 10.06 16.32 -15.25
N PHE A 657 10.61 16.21 -16.47
CA PHE A 657 11.47 15.10 -16.88
C PHE A 657 12.73 15.02 -16.01
N ASP A 658 13.44 16.14 -15.81
CA ASP A 658 14.65 16.19 -15.00
C ASP A 658 14.38 15.83 -13.53
N GLN A 659 13.23 16.25 -12.97
CA GLN A 659 12.80 15.86 -11.63
C GLN A 659 12.58 14.34 -11.52
N ARG A 660 11.81 13.73 -12.43
CA ARG A 660 11.58 12.27 -12.44
C ARG A 660 12.88 11.50 -12.60
N LYS A 661 13.75 11.95 -13.50
CA LYS A 661 15.05 11.35 -13.72
C LYS A 661 15.90 11.38 -12.45
N ASN A 662 15.95 12.51 -11.75
CA ASN A 662 16.68 12.61 -10.49
C ASN A 662 16.10 11.66 -9.42
N VAL A 663 14.78 11.60 -9.25
CA VAL A 663 14.12 10.68 -8.30
C VAL A 663 14.48 9.22 -8.61
N LEU A 664 14.42 8.82 -9.88
CA LEU A 664 14.78 7.48 -10.32
C LEU A 664 16.25 7.15 -10.05
N GLU A 665 17.17 8.08 -10.31
CA GLU A 665 18.60 7.81 -10.13
C GLU A 665 18.99 7.57 -8.66
N TYR A 666 18.38 8.30 -7.72
CA TYR A 666 18.57 8.02 -6.29
C TYR A 666 17.91 6.68 -5.89
N ASP A 667 16.69 6.42 -6.37
CA ASP A 667 16.01 5.15 -6.09
C ASP A 667 16.71 3.95 -6.74
N ASP A 668 17.43 4.10 -7.86
CA ASP A 668 18.19 3.00 -8.48
C ASP A 668 19.32 2.48 -7.58
N VAL A 669 19.93 3.37 -6.77
CA VAL A 669 20.90 2.96 -5.73
C VAL A 669 20.19 2.16 -4.65
N MET A 670 19.07 2.67 -4.13
CA MET A 670 18.27 1.99 -3.11
C MET A 670 17.68 0.67 -3.62
N ASN A 671 17.30 0.59 -4.89
CA ASN A 671 16.71 -0.58 -5.51
C ASN A 671 17.72 -1.74 -5.59
N GLN A 672 19.00 -1.45 -5.79
CA GLN A 672 20.03 -2.49 -5.76
C GLN A 672 20.16 -3.10 -4.36
N GLN A 673 20.19 -2.26 -3.32
CA GLN A 673 20.24 -2.70 -1.92
C GLN A 673 18.97 -3.45 -1.52
N ARG A 674 17.80 -2.91 -1.90
CA ARG A 674 16.47 -3.50 -1.68
C ARG A 674 16.36 -4.90 -2.27
N LYS A 675 16.86 -5.12 -3.49
CA LYS A 675 16.87 -6.45 -4.12
C LYS A 675 17.64 -7.47 -3.30
N THR A 676 18.80 -7.09 -2.77
CA THR A 676 19.60 -7.97 -1.90
C THR A 676 18.83 -8.29 -0.61
N ILE A 677 18.28 -7.29 0.07
CA ILE A 677 17.54 -7.47 1.32
C ILE A 677 16.26 -8.30 1.12
N TYR A 678 15.47 -7.99 0.10
CA TYR A 678 14.24 -8.72 -0.18
C TYR A 678 14.53 -10.15 -0.64
N ALA A 679 15.62 -10.39 -1.38
CA ALA A 679 16.06 -11.73 -1.73
C ALA A 679 16.47 -12.52 -0.48
N LEU A 680 17.30 -11.94 0.40
CA LEU A 680 17.73 -12.57 1.65
C LEU A 680 16.52 -12.90 2.54
N ARG A 681 15.64 -11.91 2.78
CA ARG A 681 14.41 -12.08 3.56
C ARG A 681 13.55 -13.20 2.98
N ARG A 682 13.37 -13.24 1.66
CA ARG A 682 12.59 -14.28 0.98
C ARG A 682 13.21 -15.67 1.12
N GLN A 683 14.53 -15.80 1.00
CA GLN A 683 15.21 -17.08 1.21
C GLN A 683 15.01 -17.60 2.65
N ILE A 684 15.05 -16.72 3.65
CA ILE A 684 14.77 -17.07 5.05
C ILE A 684 13.31 -17.46 5.25
N LEU A 685 12.37 -16.70 4.67
CA LEU A 685 10.94 -17.01 4.72
C LEU A 685 10.58 -18.31 4.00
N GLU A 686 11.28 -18.68 2.93
CA GLU A 686 10.99 -19.91 2.18
C GLU A 686 11.70 -21.14 2.75
N GLY A 687 12.63 -20.97 3.71
CA GLY A 687 13.46 -22.04 4.25
C GLY A 687 14.45 -22.60 3.24
N ARG A 688 14.89 -21.77 2.28
CA ARG A 688 15.84 -22.16 1.21
C ARG A 688 17.18 -21.48 1.42
N TYR A 689 18.26 -22.17 1.11
CA TYR A 689 19.61 -21.64 1.17
C TYR A 689 20.43 -22.04 -0.06
N HIS A 690 21.21 -21.08 -0.56
CA HIS A 690 22.22 -21.30 -1.59
C HIS A 690 23.48 -20.63 -1.07
N ARG A 691 24.58 -21.39 -1.00
CA ARG A 691 25.88 -20.81 -0.63
C ARG A 691 26.30 -19.78 -1.66
N GLU A 692 27.16 -18.86 -1.24
CA GLU A 692 27.76 -17.93 -2.18
C GLU A 692 28.63 -18.71 -3.18
N PRO A 693 28.57 -18.36 -4.48
CA PRO A 693 29.46 -18.93 -5.47
C PRO A 693 30.90 -18.50 -5.16
N THR A 694 31.83 -19.43 -5.28
CA THR A 694 33.26 -19.14 -5.23
C THR A 694 33.64 -18.16 -6.35
N GLU A 695 34.80 -17.51 -6.24
CA GLU A 695 35.27 -16.61 -7.31
C GLU A 695 35.32 -17.28 -8.68
N ASP A 696 35.75 -18.54 -8.73
CA ASP A 696 35.87 -19.29 -9.98
C ASP A 696 34.50 -19.66 -10.56
N GLU A 697 33.54 -20.05 -9.73
CA GLU A 697 32.15 -20.27 -10.14
C GLU A 697 31.52 -18.96 -10.66
N THR A 698 31.77 -17.84 -9.99
CA THR A 698 31.30 -16.51 -10.40
C THR A 698 31.86 -16.11 -11.76
N LYS A 699 33.18 -16.31 -11.98
CA LYS A 699 33.83 -16.06 -13.27
C LYS A 699 33.26 -16.94 -14.39
N GLN A 700 32.79 -18.14 -14.07
CA GLN A 700 32.20 -19.10 -15.01
C GLN A 700 30.67 -18.97 -15.15
N GLY A 701 30.03 -18.09 -14.36
CA GLY A 701 28.57 -17.95 -14.33
C GLY A 701 27.85 -19.19 -13.80
N ILE A 702 28.53 -20.01 -13.00
CA ILE A 702 27.98 -21.23 -12.40
C ILE A 702 27.21 -20.85 -11.13
N THR A 703 25.98 -21.34 -11.01
CA THR A 703 25.19 -21.22 -9.78
C THR A 703 25.41 -22.49 -8.94
N PRO A 704 25.77 -22.38 -7.65
CA PRO A 704 25.98 -23.53 -6.79
C PRO A 704 24.74 -24.40 -6.69
N GLU A 705 24.92 -25.73 -6.69
CA GLU A 705 23.83 -26.65 -6.43
C GLU A 705 23.33 -26.53 -4.97
N PRO A 706 22.04 -26.78 -4.71
CA PRO A 706 21.53 -26.78 -3.34
C PRO A 706 22.26 -27.79 -2.46
N VAL A 707 22.52 -27.40 -1.22
CA VAL A 707 23.20 -28.25 -0.24
C VAL A 707 22.31 -29.45 0.09
N THR A 708 22.84 -30.67 -0.11
CA THR A 708 22.11 -31.93 0.11
C THR A 708 22.53 -32.69 1.36
N ALA A 709 23.61 -32.27 2.03
CA ALA A 709 24.06 -32.77 3.32
C ALA A 709 24.76 -31.66 4.11
N SER A 710 24.65 -31.69 5.44
CA SER A 710 25.37 -30.79 6.36
C SER A 710 25.81 -31.61 7.56
N GLY A 711 27.10 -31.92 7.68
CA GLY A 711 27.61 -32.86 8.69
C GLY A 711 26.92 -34.24 8.63
N ASP A 712 26.32 -34.66 9.74
CA ASP A 712 25.55 -35.91 9.86
C ASP A 712 24.10 -35.81 9.34
N TRP A 713 23.66 -34.61 8.93
CA TRP A 713 22.33 -34.39 8.38
C TRP A 713 22.32 -34.76 6.90
N THR A 714 21.58 -35.82 6.59
CA THR A 714 21.30 -36.31 5.23
C THR A 714 19.79 -36.50 5.12
N ILE A 715 19.28 -36.61 3.88
CA ILE A 715 17.86 -36.89 3.66
C ILE A 715 17.48 -38.19 4.39
N GLU A 716 18.33 -39.21 4.30
CA GLU A 716 18.15 -40.51 4.92
C GLU A 716 18.13 -40.43 6.45
N SER A 717 19.03 -39.67 7.08
CA SER A 717 19.10 -39.55 8.54
C SER A 717 17.92 -38.76 9.14
N LEU A 718 17.39 -37.77 8.42
CA LEU A 718 16.28 -36.94 8.88
C LEU A 718 14.89 -37.51 8.58
N THR A 719 14.74 -38.34 7.55
CA THR A 719 13.43 -38.85 7.11
C THR A 719 12.63 -39.51 8.25
N PRO A 720 13.18 -40.38 9.12
CA PRO A 720 12.42 -41.00 10.20
C PRO A 720 11.89 -39.98 11.23
N GLU A 721 12.73 -39.01 11.61
CA GLU A 721 12.39 -37.96 12.57
C GLU A 721 11.33 -37.01 12.00
N VAL A 722 11.52 -36.52 10.77
CA VAL A 722 10.54 -35.66 10.09
C VAL A 722 9.21 -36.39 9.94
N ARG A 723 9.21 -37.66 9.55
CA ARG A 723 7.98 -38.46 9.44
C ARG A 723 7.28 -38.64 10.79
N SER A 724 8.02 -38.79 11.89
CA SER A 724 7.48 -38.84 13.25
C SER A 724 6.79 -37.52 13.61
N ILE A 725 7.47 -36.38 13.40
CA ILE A 725 6.93 -35.04 13.68
C ILE A 725 5.68 -34.78 12.83
N LEU A 726 5.74 -35.08 11.52
CA LEU A 726 4.59 -34.97 10.61
C LEU A 726 3.42 -35.87 11.03
N GLY A 727 3.69 -37.05 11.61
CA GLY A 727 2.68 -37.99 12.08
C GLY A 727 1.95 -37.55 13.36
N GLY A 728 2.28 -36.39 13.93
CA GLY A 728 1.78 -35.99 15.25
C GLY A 728 2.42 -36.77 16.40
N GLN A 729 3.42 -37.61 16.10
CA GLN A 729 4.36 -38.15 17.07
C GLN A 729 5.48 -37.13 17.26
N THR A 730 5.13 -35.90 17.62
CA THR A 730 6.02 -35.14 18.46
C THR A 730 6.00 -35.86 19.80
N ALA A 731 7.17 -36.08 20.39
CA ALA A 731 7.21 -36.02 21.84
C ALA A 731 6.62 -34.64 22.17
N ALA A 732 5.35 -34.59 22.57
CA ALA A 732 5.03 -33.63 23.60
C ALA A 732 6.04 -33.97 24.69
N HIS A 733 7.04 -33.11 24.89
CA HIS A 733 7.69 -33.07 26.18
C HIS A 733 6.58 -32.64 27.14
N ARG A 734 5.77 -33.62 27.58
CA ARG A 734 4.85 -33.48 28.68
C ARG A 734 5.75 -33.64 29.88
N LEU A 735 6.03 -32.53 30.56
CA LEU A 735 6.83 -32.53 31.79
C LEU A 735 6.19 -33.54 32.75
N VAL A 736 6.89 -34.64 33.01
CA VAL A 736 6.50 -35.63 34.02
C VAL A 736 7.31 -35.29 35.27
N PRO A 737 6.66 -34.88 36.38
CA PRO A 737 7.39 -34.64 37.63
C PRO A 737 8.15 -35.89 38.03
N THR A 738 9.43 -35.76 38.36
CA THR A 738 10.28 -36.89 38.76
C THR A 738 9.62 -37.71 39.88
N GLY A 739 9.34 -38.99 39.59
CA GLY A 739 8.84 -39.97 40.57
C GLY A 739 7.39 -40.42 40.41
N LYS A 740 6.63 -39.99 39.39
CA LYS A 740 5.27 -40.50 39.12
C LYS A 740 5.14 -41.18 37.75
N ALA A 741 4.28 -42.20 37.69
CA ALA A 741 3.94 -42.88 36.44
C ALA A 741 3.01 -42.02 35.57
N GLU A 742 3.08 -42.22 34.25
CA GLU A 742 2.41 -41.44 33.19
C GLU A 742 0.88 -41.27 33.36
N ALA A 743 0.24 -42.18 34.11
CA ALA A 743 -1.20 -42.18 34.38
C ALA A 743 -1.65 -41.22 35.50
N GLU A 744 -0.73 -40.60 36.25
CA GLU A 744 -1.04 -39.82 37.46
C GLU A 744 -0.94 -38.29 37.29
N VAL A 745 -0.74 -37.79 36.07
CA VAL A 745 -0.58 -36.35 35.78
C VAL A 745 -1.94 -35.74 35.38
N PRO A 746 -2.49 -34.74 36.12
CA PRO A 746 -3.70 -34.01 35.72
C PRO A 746 -3.46 -33.12 34.49
N ALA A 747 -4.50 -32.84 33.72
CA ALA A 747 -4.42 -32.01 32.51
C ALA A 747 -4.05 -30.53 32.80
N PHE A 748 -3.23 -29.94 31.91
CA PHE A 748 -2.73 -28.57 31.95
C PHE A 748 -3.82 -27.51 31.70
N ASP A 749 -3.86 -26.44 32.52
CA ASP A 749 -4.75 -25.25 32.40
C ASP A 749 -3.94 -24.02 31.94
N PRO A 750 -4.18 -23.46 30.72
CA PRO A 750 -3.28 -22.50 30.08
C PRO A 750 -3.59 -21.04 30.48
N LYS A 751 -3.61 -20.72 31.76
CA LYS A 751 -3.73 -19.33 32.26
C LYS A 751 -2.43 -18.93 32.96
N PRO A 752 -1.36 -18.58 32.22
CA PRO A 752 -0.86 -17.21 32.36
C PRO A 752 -0.01 -16.73 31.16
N ALA A 753 -0.60 -16.00 30.20
CA ALA A 753 0.19 -15.18 29.25
C ALA A 753 -0.65 -14.02 28.67
N ILE A 754 -1.31 -13.25 29.53
CA ILE A 754 -1.77 -11.90 29.18
C ILE A 754 -1.49 -11.02 30.41
N LYS A 755 -0.36 -10.34 30.41
CA LYS A 755 -0.17 -9.16 31.25
C LYS A 755 0.38 -8.03 30.39
N ASN A 756 -0.40 -6.94 30.40
CA ASN A 756 -0.09 -5.57 29.97
C ASN A 756 -0.23 -5.27 28.47
N HIS A 757 -1.45 -4.91 28.05
CA HIS A 757 -1.73 -3.68 27.29
C HIS A 757 -3.23 -3.37 27.38
N VAL A 758 -3.59 -2.31 28.11
CA VAL A 758 -4.95 -1.76 28.15
C VAL A 758 -5.00 -0.62 27.13
N ILE A 759 -5.74 -0.81 26.04
CA ILE A 759 -6.12 0.28 25.14
C ILE A 759 -7.39 0.90 25.69
N THR A 760 -7.29 2.12 26.22
CA THR A 760 -8.46 2.89 26.69
C THR A 760 -9.04 3.66 25.51
N LEU A 761 -10.18 3.22 24.98
CA LEU A 761 -11.03 4.07 24.13
C LEU A 761 -11.97 4.90 25.02
N THR A 762 -12.03 6.19 24.74
CA THR A 762 -12.76 7.21 25.50
C THR A 762 -14.28 7.01 25.47
N GLY A 763 -14.91 6.79 26.62
CA GLY A 763 -16.30 7.22 26.86
C GLY A 763 -17.39 6.19 27.25
N GLY A 764 -17.09 4.90 27.44
CA GLY A 764 -18.02 3.89 27.99
C GLY A 764 -17.65 3.41 29.41
N PRO A 765 -18.54 2.73 30.16
CA PRO A 765 -18.18 2.13 31.44
C PRO A 765 -17.12 1.05 31.23
N ALA A 766 -16.12 0.99 32.12
CA ALA A 766 -15.05 0.00 32.08
C ALA A 766 -15.64 -1.42 32.17
N LEU A 767 -15.36 -2.26 31.17
CA LEU A 767 -15.63 -3.69 31.24
C LEU A 767 -14.51 -4.38 32.03
N SER A 768 -14.88 -5.32 32.89
CA SER A 768 -13.92 -6.09 33.69
C SER A 768 -13.32 -7.20 32.81
N PRO A 769 -12.11 -7.71 33.11
CA PRO A 769 -11.55 -8.87 32.42
C PRO A 769 -12.44 -10.09 32.68
N GLY A 770 -13.28 -10.47 31.71
CA GLY A 770 -14.16 -11.64 31.82
C GLY A 770 -15.53 -11.55 31.12
N ASP A 771 -15.94 -10.39 30.62
CA ASP A 771 -17.29 -10.23 30.05
C ASP A 771 -17.33 -10.55 28.55
N ALA A 772 -17.77 -11.76 28.17
CA ALA A 772 -18.06 -12.15 26.79
C ALA A 772 -19.55 -11.98 26.45
N VAL A 773 -19.86 -11.42 25.28
CA VAL A 773 -21.24 -11.24 24.75
C VAL A 773 -21.54 -12.31 23.70
N VAL A 774 -22.68 -13.00 23.83
CA VAL A 774 -23.17 -14.01 22.86
C VAL A 774 -24.33 -13.42 22.06
N TYR A 775 -24.25 -13.44 20.73
CA TYR A 775 -25.36 -13.01 19.86
C TYR A 775 -26.36 -14.15 19.61
N ARG A 776 -27.66 -13.89 19.85
CA ARG A 776 -28.77 -14.66 19.26
C ARG A 776 -29.26 -13.90 18.03
N ALA A 777 -29.60 -14.60 16.96
CA ALA A 777 -30.35 -13.99 15.85
C ALA A 777 -31.68 -13.42 16.40
N GLY A 778 -31.73 -12.10 16.61
CA GLY A 778 -32.91 -11.38 17.09
C GLY A 778 -32.90 -10.80 18.51
N GLY A 779 -31.77 -10.75 19.24
CA GLY A 779 -31.68 -9.96 20.49
C GLY A 779 -30.61 -10.44 21.48
N GLU A 780 -29.95 -9.51 22.18
CA GLU A 780 -28.89 -9.77 23.17
C GLU A 780 -29.44 -10.37 24.47
N LEU A 781 -28.79 -11.41 25.01
CA LEU A 781 -29.09 -11.98 26.33
C LEU A 781 -27.80 -12.31 27.12
N PRO A 782 -27.77 -12.06 28.44
CA PRO A 782 -26.65 -12.48 29.31
C PRO A 782 -26.52 -14.01 29.43
N ILE A 783 -25.28 -14.51 29.52
CA ILE A 783 -24.89 -15.94 29.55
C ILE A 783 -25.65 -16.79 30.59
N GLU A 784 -26.09 -16.16 31.69
CA GLU A 784 -26.76 -16.85 32.80
C GLU A 784 -28.13 -17.44 32.40
N ARG A 785 -28.76 -16.92 31.33
CA ARG A 785 -30.12 -17.29 30.88
C ARG A 785 -30.19 -18.29 29.72
N LEU A 786 -29.08 -18.95 29.35
CA LEU A 786 -29.09 -20.01 28.32
C LEU A 786 -29.95 -21.22 28.76
N VAL A 787 -30.70 -21.81 27.82
CA VAL A 787 -31.62 -22.95 27.99
C VAL A 787 -31.09 -24.16 27.22
N ASP A 788 -31.02 -25.33 27.85
CA ASP A 788 -30.53 -26.55 27.19
C ASP A 788 -31.48 -27.02 26.07
N GLY A 789 -30.92 -27.34 24.90
CA GLY A 789 -31.65 -27.83 23.72
C GLY A 789 -31.81 -26.83 22.58
N GLU A 790 -31.39 -25.58 22.74
CA GLU A 790 -31.31 -24.60 21.65
C GLU A 790 -29.89 -24.49 21.07
N THR A 791 -29.78 -24.08 19.80
CA THR A 791 -28.50 -23.98 19.07
C THR A 791 -27.95 -22.57 19.13
N TYR A 792 -26.70 -22.42 19.58
CA TYR A 792 -26.01 -21.13 19.72
C TYR A 792 -24.77 -21.04 18.82
N TYR A 793 -24.49 -19.84 18.29
CA TYR A 793 -23.31 -19.54 17.46
C TYR A 793 -22.28 -18.74 18.26
N VAL A 794 -21.02 -19.18 18.26
CA VAL A 794 -19.90 -18.49 18.92
C VAL A 794 -18.96 -17.91 17.85
N ILE A 795 -18.56 -16.65 18.01
CA ILE A 795 -17.69 -15.93 17.06
C ILE A 795 -16.28 -15.82 17.65
N ASP A 796 -15.27 -16.07 16.83
CA ASP A 796 -13.84 -15.87 17.14
C ASP A 796 -13.50 -14.35 17.19
N PRO A 797 -12.98 -13.82 18.32
CA PRO A 797 -12.66 -12.40 18.45
C PRO A 797 -11.38 -11.96 17.70
N SER A 798 -10.61 -12.87 17.11
CA SER A 798 -9.32 -12.54 16.47
C SER A 798 -9.44 -11.88 15.08
N ASN A 799 -10.66 -11.61 14.59
CA ASN A 799 -10.88 -10.89 13.33
C ASN A 799 -12.15 -10.00 13.34
N PRO A 800 -12.05 -8.67 13.50
CA PRO A 800 -13.21 -7.78 13.57
C PRO A 800 -13.39 -6.93 12.31
N SER A 801 -13.51 -7.54 11.12
CA SER A 801 -13.88 -6.80 9.90
C SER A 801 -15.24 -7.29 9.37
N GLY A 802 -16.30 -6.59 9.75
CA GLY A 802 -17.63 -6.81 9.20
C GLY A 802 -17.79 -6.19 7.81
N THR A 803 -18.29 -6.95 6.85
CA THR A 803 -19.37 -6.57 5.91
C THR A 803 -19.94 -7.84 5.27
N GLY A 804 -21.25 -7.86 5.05
CA GLY A 804 -22.04 -9.09 4.89
C GLY A 804 -21.85 -9.86 3.59
N GLY A 805 -21.66 -11.18 3.73
CA GLY A 805 -21.73 -12.21 2.70
C GLY A 805 -21.31 -13.57 3.31
N PRO A 806 -21.91 -14.73 2.94
CA PRO A 806 -21.71 -15.97 3.67
C PRO A 806 -20.44 -16.69 3.18
N VAL A 807 -19.29 -16.46 3.81
CA VAL A 807 -18.12 -17.34 3.66
C VAL A 807 -17.42 -17.52 5.03
N ALA A 808 -17.54 -18.75 5.54
CA ALA A 808 -16.70 -19.42 6.55
C ALA A 808 -15.94 -18.55 7.59
N ALA A 809 -16.66 -17.89 8.50
CA ALA A 809 -16.18 -17.79 9.88
C ALA A 809 -16.32 -19.19 10.50
N GLY A 810 -15.34 -19.65 11.28
CA GLY A 810 -15.44 -20.92 11.99
C GLY A 810 -16.57 -20.88 13.02
N PHE A 811 -17.76 -21.32 12.64
CA PHE A 811 -18.87 -21.48 13.58
C PHE A 811 -18.70 -22.82 14.30
N ALA A 812 -18.56 -22.78 15.62
CA ALA A 812 -18.80 -23.96 16.45
C ALA A 812 -20.27 -23.97 16.88
N LEU A 813 -20.98 -25.05 16.56
CA LEU A 813 -22.36 -25.29 16.99
C LEU A 813 -22.33 -25.80 18.45
N ALA A 814 -22.84 -25.01 19.40
CA ALA A 814 -23.07 -25.48 20.76
C ALA A 814 -24.55 -25.84 20.94
N LYS A 815 -24.84 -27.07 21.37
CA LYS A 815 -26.21 -27.61 21.59
C LYS A 815 -26.59 -27.67 23.07
N THR A 816 -25.62 -27.51 23.98
CA THR A 816 -25.84 -27.51 25.43
C THR A 816 -25.16 -26.32 26.10
N LYS A 817 -25.67 -25.91 27.27
CA LYS A 817 -25.10 -24.83 28.09
C LYS A 817 -23.65 -25.10 28.50
N ASP A 818 -23.29 -26.38 28.65
CA ASP A 818 -21.93 -26.82 28.94
C ASP A 818 -21.00 -26.78 27.72
N GLU A 819 -21.49 -27.04 26.51
CA GLU A 819 -20.71 -26.86 25.27
C GLU A 819 -20.42 -25.38 24.98
N ALA A 820 -21.41 -24.51 25.20
CA ALA A 820 -21.23 -23.07 25.06
C ALA A 820 -20.22 -22.51 26.08
N LYS A 821 -20.23 -23.04 27.31
CA LYS A 821 -19.23 -22.72 28.35
C LYS A 821 -17.84 -23.31 28.07
N LYS A 822 -17.77 -24.52 27.51
CA LYS A 822 -16.49 -25.19 27.15
C LYS A 822 -15.82 -24.57 25.92
N GLY A 823 -16.58 -23.92 25.03
CA GLY A 823 -16.07 -23.20 23.86
C GLY A 823 -15.22 -21.96 24.18
N MET A 824 -15.13 -21.52 25.44
CA MET A 824 -14.24 -20.43 25.89
C MET A 824 -12.88 -20.90 26.43
N GLY A 825 -12.58 -22.20 26.38
CA GLY A 825 -11.20 -22.66 26.43
C GLY A 825 -10.62 -22.51 25.04
N LEU A 826 -9.55 -21.71 24.88
CA LEU A 826 -8.70 -21.77 23.70
C LEU A 826 -8.27 -23.23 23.51
N MET A 827 -8.97 -23.95 22.64
CA MET A 827 -8.52 -25.25 22.19
C MET A 827 -7.29 -25.00 21.33
N ILE A 828 -6.10 -25.16 21.91
CA ILE A 828 -5.09 -25.94 21.20
C ILE A 828 -5.66 -27.36 21.20
N ALA A 829 -6.58 -27.62 20.26
CA ALA A 829 -6.90 -29.00 19.91
C ALA A 829 -5.55 -29.68 19.64
N PRO A 830 -5.30 -30.91 20.11
CA PRO A 830 -4.16 -31.67 19.62
C PRO A 830 -4.31 -31.66 18.09
N ARG A 831 -3.48 -30.87 17.40
CA ARG A 831 -3.59 -30.73 15.96
C ARG A 831 -3.49 -32.15 15.42
N LEU A 832 -4.48 -32.57 14.63
CA LEU A 832 -4.35 -33.72 13.72
C LEU A 832 -2.91 -33.71 13.20
N GLY A 833 -2.17 -34.80 13.36
CA GLY A 833 -0.82 -34.88 12.80
C GLY A 833 -0.88 -34.43 11.34
N LEU A 834 0.10 -33.67 10.85
CA LEU A 834 0.11 -33.19 9.46
C LEU A 834 -0.20 -34.34 8.48
N VAL A 835 0.22 -35.57 8.76
CA VAL A 835 -0.17 -36.79 8.02
C VAL A 835 -1.68 -37.03 8.00
N GLU A 836 -2.37 -36.89 9.13
CA GLU A 836 -3.83 -37.04 9.21
C GLU A 836 -4.56 -35.90 8.51
N LEU A 837 -4.00 -34.68 8.55
CA LEU A 837 -4.48 -33.56 7.73
C LEU A 837 -4.30 -33.83 6.22
N VAL A 838 -3.16 -34.40 5.80
CA VAL A 838 -2.93 -34.83 4.40
C VAL A 838 -3.97 -35.86 4.04
N ARG A 839 -4.18 -36.88 4.89
CA ARG A 839 -5.15 -37.95 4.67
C ARG A 839 -6.56 -37.40 4.50
N SER A 840 -6.99 -36.49 5.38
CA SER A 840 -8.31 -35.84 5.28
C SER A 840 -8.47 -35.10 3.96
N LYS A 841 -7.46 -34.30 3.59
CA LYS A 841 -7.53 -33.45 2.39
C LYS A 841 -7.45 -34.24 1.08
N THR A 842 -6.64 -35.30 1.03
CA THR A 842 -6.64 -36.22 -0.11
C THR A 842 -7.95 -36.98 -0.23
N LYS A 843 -8.56 -37.36 0.89
CA LYS A 843 -9.87 -38.04 0.89
C LYS A 843 -10.98 -37.11 0.37
N GLU A 844 -11.05 -35.87 0.86
CA GLU A 844 -12.01 -34.87 0.38
C GLU A 844 -11.88 -34.62 -1.13
N ARG A 845 -10.64 -34.51 -1.63
CA ARG A 845 -10.34 -34.44 -3.06
C ARG A 845 -10.88 -35.66 -3.81
N ASP A 846 -10.51 -36.86 -3.38
CA ASP A 846 -10.86 -38.10 -4.09
C ASP A 846 -12.38 -38.28 -4.15
N GLU A 847 -13.09 -37.89 -3.09
CA GLU A 847 -14.55 -37.86 -3.04
C GLU A 847 -15.15 -36.82 -3.99
N ALA A 848 -14.55 -35.63 -4.13
CA ALA A 848 -14.98 -34.61 -5.10
C ALA A 848 -14.78 -35.07 -6.55
N VAL A 849 -13.61 -35.63 -6.87
CA VAL A 849 -13.32 -36.24 -8.18
C VAL A 849 -14.33 -37.34 -8.49
N ALA A 850 -14.65 -38.19 -7.52
CA ALA A 850 -15.64 -39.26 -7.68
C ALA A 850 -17.07 -38.75 -7.95
N ARG A 851 -17.41 -37.53 -7.50
CA ARG A 851 -18.70 -36.87 -7.80
C ARG A 851 -18.73 -36.21 -9.19
N GLY A 852 -17.65 -36.28 -9.96
CA GLY A 852 -17.55 -35.57 -11.24
C GLY A 852 -17.48 -34.04 -11.09
N GLU A 853 -17.28 -33.56 -9.85
CA GLU A 853 -16.95 -32.17 -9.59
C GLU A 853 -15.52 -31.95 -10.10
N THR A 854 -15.30 -30.91 -10.91
CA THR A 854 -13.94 -30.35 -11.00
C THR A 854 -13.59 -29.99 -9.57
N PRO A 855 -12.54 -30.58 -8.97
CA PRO A 855 -12.27 -30.34 -7.57
C PRO A 855 -12.23 -28.85 -7.37
N GLY A 856 -13.21 -28.36 -6.60
CA GLY A 856 -13.31 -26.95 -6.30
C GLY A 856 -11.98 -26.53 -5.71
N ASP A 857 -11.62 -25.29 -5.98
CA ASP A 857 -10.42 -24.63 -5.50
C ASP A 857 -10.48 -24.51 -3.95
N ASP A 858 -10.48 -25.64 -3.23
CA ASP A 858 -10.44 -25.73 -1.77
C ASP A 858 -9.01 -25.42 -1.29
N ARG A 859 -8.52 -24.27 -1.79
CA ARG A 859 -7.30 -23.60 -1.34
C ARG A 859 -7.29 -23.39 0.17
N PRO A 860 -8.42 -23.14 0.90
CA PRO A 860 -8.35 -22.95 2.35
C PRO A 860 -7.68 -24.11 3.09
N GLY A 861 -8.01 -25.36 2.76
CA GLY A 861 -7.46 -26.54 3.43
C GLY A 861 -5.97 -26.77 3.18
N TRP A 862 -5.55 -26.72 1.92
CA TRP A 862 -4.14 -26.87 1.54
C TRP A 862 -3.27 -25.70 1.98
N ARG A 863 -3.82 -24.48 2.04
CA ARG A 863 -3.13 -23.31 2.59
C ARG A 863 -2.91 -23.43 4.09
N VAL A 864 -3.90 -23.89 4.84
CA VAL A 864 -3.76 -24.16 6.27
C VAL A 864 -2.66 -25.20 6.49
N MET A 865 -2.62 -26.25 5.67
CA MET A 865 -1.54 -27.25 5.69
C MET A 865 -0.18 -26.63 5.39
N ARG A 866 -0.06 -25.84 4.32
CA ARG A 866 1.19 -25.15 3.96
C ARG A 866 1.67 -24.23 5.09
N GLY A 867 0.76 -23.46 5.67
CA GLY A 867 1.05 -22.58 6.81
C GLY A 867 1.47 -23.36 8.04
N GLU A 868 0.89 -24.54 8.29
CA GLU A 868 1.29 -25.41 9.39
C GLU A 868 2.67 -26.04 9.18
N ILE A 869 2.97 -26.52 7.97
CA ILE A 869 4.31 -27.02 7.61
C ILE A 869 5.35 -25.91 7.78
N TRP A 870 5.05 -24.71 7.31
CA TRP A 870 5.95 -23.56 7.47
C TRP A 870 6.13 -23.16 8.93
N ARG A 871 5.06 -23.14 9.73
CA ARG A 871 5.15 -22.85 11.17
C ARG A 871 6.06 -23.85 11.89
N GLN A 872 5.94 -25.14 11.57
CA GLN A 872 6.68 -26.20 12.24
C GLN A 872 8.14 -26.33 11.76
N PHE A 873 8.40 -26.16 10.46
CA PHE A 873 9.69 -26.49 9.85
C PHE A 873 10.37 -25.32 9.12
N GLY A 874 9.70 -24.18 8.99
CA GLY A 874 10.21 -23.01 8.27
C GLY A 874 10.28 -23.17 6.75
N VAL A 875 9.71 -24.23 6.19
CA VAL A 875 9.75 -24.51 4.75
C VAL A 875 8.44 -24.15 4.08
N LEU A 876 8.53 -23.43 2.96
CA LEU A 876 7.38 -23.15 2.12
C LEU A 876 7.27 -24.19 1.00
N LEU A 877 6.26 -25.05 1.08
CA LEU A 877 6.01 -26.08 0.07
C LEU A 877 4.92 -25.68 -0.93
N ASP A 878 5.16 -25.96 -2.20
CA ASP A 878 4.19 -25.76 -3.29
C ASP A 878 3.28 -27.00 -3.43
N LEU A 879 2.40 -27.17 -2.44
CA LEU A 879 1.46 -28.30 -2.39
C LEU A 879 0.49 -28.30 -3.57
N GLU A 880 0.18 -27.13 -4.12
CA GLU A 880 -0.82 -26.92 -5.18
C GLU A 880 -0.40 -27.61 -6.49
N LYS A 881 0.90 -27.59 -6.84
CA LYS A 881 1.42 -28.28 -8.04
C LYS A 881 1.40 -29.80 -7.96
N ARG A 882 1.17 -30.37 -6.78
CA ARG A 882 1.19 -31.82 -6.54
C ARG A 882 -0.17 -32.36 -6.12
N TYR A 883 -1.23 -31.61 -6.42
CA TYR A 883 -2.60 -31.94 -6.09
C TYR A 883 -3.04 -33.34 -6.53
N ASP A 884 -2.52 -33.86 -7.65
CA ASP A 884 -2.90 -35.16 -8.21
C ASP A 884 -2.21 -36.37 -7.54
N HIS A 885 -1.26 -36.15 -6.63
CA HIS A 885 -0.49 -37.23 -6.01
C HIS A 885 -1.29 -37.95 -4.92
N SER A 886 -1.06 -39.26 -4.74
CA SER A 886 -1.68 -40.01 -3.63
C SER A 886 -1.22 -39.52 -2.26
N HIS A 887 -1.95 -39.89 -1.20
CA HIS A 887 -1.59 -39.59 0.19
C HIS A 887 -0.13 -39.98 0.51
N ASP A 888 0.27 -41.20 0.16
CA ASP A 888 1.59 -41.72 0.49
C ASP A 888 2.71 -41.00 -0.30
N GLU A 889 2.45 -40.70 -1.59
CA GLU A 889 3.37 -39.93 -2.42
C GLU A 889 3.56 -38.50 -1.88
N LEU A 890 2.48 -37.84 -1.46
CA LEU A 890 2.54 -36.51 -0.86
C LEU A 890 3.28 -36.50 0.47
N VAL A 891 2.98 -37.44 1.37
CA VAL A 891 3.68 -37.54 2.66
C VAL A 891 5.16 -37.81 2.43
N SER A 892 5.52 -38.72 1.53
CA SER A 892 6.92 -39.02 1.21
C SER A 892 7.63 -37.82 0.60
N TRP A 893 6.96 -37.07 -0.28
CA TRP A 893 7.52 -35.87 -0.89
C TRP A 893 7.72 -34.75 0.14
N ILE A 894 6.69 -34.42 0.94
CA ILE A 894 6.76 -33.43 2.02
C ILE A 894 7.91 -33.76 2.97
N THR A 895 8.04 -35.03 3.38
CA THR A 895 9.12 -35.49 4.27
C THR A 895 10.49 -35.18 3.67
N ARG A 896 10.69 -35.49 2.38
CA ARG A 896 11.95 -35.25 1.69
C ARG A 896 12.29 -33.77 1.55
N GLU A 897 11.33 -32.95 1.15
CA GLU A 897 11.54 -31.51 0.98
C GLU A 897 11.79 -30.79 2.31
N VAL A 898 11.08 -31.20 3.37
CA VAL A 898 11.35 -30.72 4.74
C VAL A 898 12.77 -31.08 5.15
N ALA A 899 13.20 -32.34 4.96
CA ALA A 899 14.56 -32.76 5.28
C ALA A 899 15.62 -31.96 4.50
N ALA A 900 15.42 -31.78 3.19
CA ALA A 900 16.32 -30.99 2.36
C ALA A 900 16.39 -29.51 2.80
N SER A 901 15.25 -28.92 3.16
CA SER A 901 15.19 -27.55 3.68
C SER A 901 15.88 -27.42 5.04
N LEU A 902 15.71 -28.39 5.95
CA LEU A 902 16.37 -28.40 7.25
C LEU A 902 17.90 -28.49 7.11
N ILE A 903 18.40 -29.29 6.17
CA ILE A 903 19.83 -29.36 5.83
C ILE A 903 20.34 -27.99 5.35
N GLN A 904 19.61 -27.36 4.43
CA GLN A 904 19.94 -26.03 3.92
C GLN A 904 19.92 -24.95 5.02
N GLN A 905 18.95 -25.00 5.94
CA GLN A 905 18.86 -24.06 7.05
C GLN A 905 20.01 -24.24 8.05
N ARG A 906 20.42 -25.50 8.30
CA ARG A 906 21.60 -25.82 9.11
C ARG A 906 22.87 -25.31 8.44
N GLU A 907 23.05 -25.55 7.15
CA GLU A 907 24.24 -25.07 6.45
C GLU A 907 24.33 -23.54 6.48
N ARG A 908 23.22 -22.82 6.26
CA ARG A 908 23.18 -21.36 6.44
C ARG A 908 23.68 -20.93 7.82
N MET A 909 23.30 -21.65 8.87
CA MET A 909 23.72 -21.34 10.24
C MET A 909 25.22 -21.51 10.41
N HIS A 910 25.80 -22.58 9.86
CA HIS A 910 27.24 -22.80 9.85
C HIS A 910 27.97 -21.72 9.05
N ASP A 911 27.54 -21.46 7.81
CA ASP A 911 28.16 -20.44 6.95
C ASP A 911 28.06 -19.03 7.57
N LEU A 912 26.96 -18.73 8.27
CA LEU A 912 26.81 -17.49 9.01
C LEU A 912 27.81 -17.41 10.17
N ALA A 913 27.98 -18.49 10.94
CA ALA A 913 28.93 -18.53 12.04
C ALA A 913 30.38 -18.44 11.56
N ASP A 914 30.71 -19.10 10.44
CA ASP A 914 32.04 -19.08 9.81
C ASP A 914 32.38 -17.67 9.30
N ALA A 915 31.47 -17.05 8.56
CA ALA A 915 31.63 -15.68 8.10
C ALA A 915 31.79 -14.69 9.26
N ARG A 916 31.08 -14.88 10.36
CA ARG A 916 31.22 -14.04 11.56
C ARG A 916 32.55 -14.26 12.27
N MET A 917 33.02 -15.50 12.36
CA MET A 917 34.33 -15.82 12.92
C MET A 917 35.43 -15.13 12.10
N ALA A 918 35.41 -15.29 10.78
CA ALA A 918 36.37 -14.66 9.88
C ALA A 918 36.37 -13.12 10.04
N ALA A 919 35.19 -12.51 10.13
CA ALA A 919 35.07 -11.05 10.32
C ALA A 919 35.62 -10.58 11.68
N VAL A 920 35.44 -11.33 12.76
CA VAL A 920 36.01 -11.01 14.08
C VAL A 920 37.54 -11.12 14.04
N ILE A 921 38.07 -12.17 13.42
CA ILE A 921 39.51 -12.38 13.27
C ILE A 921 40.12 -11.27 12.41
N GLU A 922 39.55 -10.95 11.24
CA GLU A 922 40.07 -9.91 10.35
C GLU A 922 40.05 -8.51 10.99
N ARG A 923 39.03 -8.23 11.83
CA ARG A 923 38.92 -6.94 12.53
C ARG A 923 40.05 -6.72 13.54
N VAL A 924 40.45 -7.77 14.27
CA VAL A 924 41.47 -7.67 15.33
C VAL A 924 42.87 -7.95 14.78
N LEU A 925 42.99 -8.96 13.91
CA LEU A 925 44.24 -9.38 13.26
C LEU A 925 44.31 -8.85 11.81
N SER A 926 44.09 -7.54 11.64
CA SER A 926 44.08 -6.91 10.32
C SER A 926 45.46 -7.01 9.65
N SER A 927 45.47 -7.24 8.34
CA SER A 927 46.70 -7.18 7.53
C SER A 927 47.34 -5.79 7.44
N GLU A 928 46.64 -4.75 7.89
CA GLU A 928 47.14 -3.36 7.94
C GLU A 928 47.88 -3.04 9.24
N THR A 929 47.71 -3.84 10.29
CA THR A 929 48.44 -3.73 11.57
C THR A 929 49.63 -4.68 11.58
N ALA A 930 50.72 -4.26 12.23
CA ALA A 930 51.89 -5.13 12.38
C ALA A 930 51.59 -6.27 13.37
N ASP A 931 52.10 -7.48 13.11
CA ASP A 931 51.82 -8.68 13.91
C ASP A 931 52.12 -8.52 15.43
N ASP A 932 53.01 -7.60 15.80
CA ASP A 932 53.37 -7.29 17.20
C ASP A 932 52.42 -6.31 17.90
N GLU A 933 51.46 -5.74 17.17
CA GLU A 933 50.42 -4.82 17.66
C GLU A 933 49.04 -5.49 17.79
N TRP A 934 48.92 -6.79 17.53
CA TRP A 934 47.65 -7.52 17.68
C TRP A 934 47.27 -7.73 19.16
N ASP A 935 46.02 -7.38 19.49
CA ASP A 935 45.45 -7.53 20.82
C ASP A 935 44.73 -8.88 20.96
N TRP A 936 45.39 -9.85 21.59
CA TRP A 936 44.86 -11.20 21.79
C TRP A 936 43.72 -11.24 22.81
N ASP A 937 43.78 -10.39 23.83
CA ASP A 937 42.72 -10.32 24.86
C ASP A 937 41.43 -9.77 24.21
N GLU A 938 41.54 -8.75 23.34
CA GLU A 938 40.40 -8.25 22.57
C GLU A 938 39.79 -9.32 21.64
N LEU A 939 40.64 -10.14 21.00
CA LEU A 939 40.17 -11.22 20.13
C LEU A 939 39.37 -12.26 20.91
N GLU A 940 39.88 -12.73 22.04
CA GLU A 940 39.21 -13.72 22.90
C GLU A 940 37.88 -13.16 23.44
N ASP A 941 37.88 -11.92 23.94
CA ASP A 941 36.67 -11.24 24.42
C ASP A 941 35.62 -11.10 23.31
N ALA A 942 36.03 -10.70 22.10
CA ALA A 942 35.13 -10.55 20.96
C ALA A 942 34.53 -11.89 20.49
N LEU A 943 35.34 -12.96 20.47
CA LEU A 943 34.86 -14.31 20.13
C LEU A 943 33.91 -14.85 21.21
N GLN A 944 34.24 -14.66 22.49
CA GLN A 944 33.38 -15.03 23.60
C GLN A 944 32.06 -14.25 23.55
N GLU A 945 32.11 -12.95 23.24
CA GLU A 945 30.92 -12.14 23.09
C GLU A 945 30.02 -12.68 21.97
N GLN A 946 30.61 -12.97 20.80
CA GLN A 946 29.91 -13.38 19.58
C GLN A 946 29.31 -14.79 19.67
N PHE A 947 30.03 -15.75 20.27
CA PHE A 947 29.67 -17.18 20.24
C PHE A 947 29.26 -17.76 21.59
N ALA A 948 29.38 -16.99 22.69
CA ALA A 948 29.08 -17.45 24.05
C ALA A 948 29.79 -18.77 24.40
N ALA A 949 31.08 -18.83 24.07
CA ALA A 949 31.99 -19.93 24.34
C ALA A 949 33.34 -19.37 24.83
N GLU A 950 34.08 -20.16 25.60
CA GLU A 950 35.45 -19.82 26.01
C GLU A 950 36.44 -20.33 24.96
N PHE A 951 37.42 -19.50 24.62
CA PHE A 951 38.47 -19.80 23.65
C PHE A 951 39.82 -19.74 24.36
N ASP A 952 40.66 -20.75 24.15
CA ASP A 952 42.05 -20.80 24.65
C ASP A 952 42.95 -20.79 23.42
N LEU A 953 43.35 -19.59 22.98
CA LEU A 953 44.02 -19.39 21.70
C LEU A 953 45.54 -19.33 21.85
N THR A 954 46.24 -19.98 20.93
CA THR A 954 47.69 -19.79 20.78
C THR A 954 47.97 -18.81 19.65
N PRO A 955 48.85 -17.79 19.86
CA PRO A 955 49.20 -16.82 18.82
C PRO A 955 49.65 -17.50 17.53
N GLY A 956 49.14 -17.03 16.40
CA GLY A 956 49.40 -17.60 15.09
C GLY A 956 48.87 -16.71 13.97
N THR A 957 49.00 -17.18 12.73
CA THR A 957 48.43 -16.50 11.57
C THR A 957 46.90 -16.52 11.60
N PRO A 958 46.19 -15.59 10.93
CA PRO A 958 44.72 -15.57 10.89
C PRO A 958 44.09 -16.93 10.50
N ASP A 959 44.71 -17.65 9.55
CA ASP A 959 44.27 -18.99 9.13
C ASP A 959 44.44 -20.04 10.23
N GLU A 960 45.55 -19.99 10.97
CA GLU A 960 45.81 -20.89 12.12
C GLU A 960 44.88 -20.59 13.29
N ILE A 961 44.52 -19.33 13.50
CA ILE A 961 43.53 -18.92 14.50
C ILE A 961 42.13 -19.41 14.09
N ALA A 962 41.72 -19.21 12.84
CA ALA A 962 40.44 -19.72 12.34
C ALA A 962 40.33 -21.25 12.53
N ALA A 963 41.41 -21.99 12.27
CA ALA A 963 41.47 -23.44 12.48
C ALA A 963 41.39 -23.86 13.97
N GLN A 964 41.79 -23.00 14.91
CA GLN A 964 41.63 -23.21 16.36
C GLN A 964 40.21 -22.86 16.84
N VAL A 965 39.63 -21.77 16.32
CA VAL A 965 38.33 -21.24 16.75
C VAL A 965 37.17 -22.09 16.23
N TRP A 966 37.20 -22.51 14.96
CA TRP A 966 36.07 -23.18 14.32
C TRP A 966 35.60 -24.46 15.04
N PRO A 967 36.47 -25.38 15.49
CA PRO A 967 36.04 -26.56 16.23
C PRO A 967 35.27 -26.24 17.51
N VAL A 968 35.62 -25.15 18.20
CA VAL A 968 34.92 -24.69 19.42
C VAL A 968 33.54 -24.14 19.06
N VAL A 969 33.45 -23.33 17.99
CA VAL A 969 32.17 -22.80 17.48
C VAL A 969 31.24 -23.93 17.02
N GLU A 970 31.77 -24.90 16.25
CA GLU A 970 31.03 -26.06 15.78
C GLU A 970 30.51 -26.91 16.95
N GLN A 971 31.36 -27.15 17.96
CA GLN A 971 30.93 -27.84 19.18
C GLN A 971 29.79 -27.07 19.87
N ARG A 972 29.91 -25.75 20.02
CA ARG A 972 28.88 -24.93 20.64
C ARG A 972 27.56 -25.00 19.85
N LEU A 973 27.60 -24.94 18.51
CA LEU A 973 26.42 -25.13 17.66
C LEU A 973 25.76 -26.50 17.90
N ALA A 974 26.56 -27.57 17.99
CA ALA A 974 26.04 -28.91 18.28
C ALA A 974 25.40 -29.03 19.67
N GLU A 975 25.89 -28.29 20.66
CA GLU A 975 25.25 -28.18 21.98
C GLU A 975 23.91 -27.44 21.88
N ARG A 976 23.85 -26.34 21.12
CA ARG A 976 22.61 -25.57 20.87
C ARG A 976 21.53 -26.41 20.19
N GLU A 977 21.91 -27.24 19.22
CA GLU A 977 21.00 -28.20 18.58
C GLU A 977 20.33 -29.14 19.59
N LYS A 978 21.08 -29.58 20.61
CA LYS A 978 20.58 -30.45 21.67
C LYS A 978 19.73 -29.70 22.71
N GLU A 979 20.15 -28.49 23.10
CA GLU A 979 19.48 -27.66 24.11
C GLU A 979 18.08 -27.21 23.65
N LEU A 980 17.97 -26.73 22.42
CA LEU A 980 16.76 -26.11 21.90
C LEU A 980 15.84 -27.11 21.19
N SER A 981 16.33 -28.29 20.79
CA SER A 981 15.74 -29.17 19.76
C SER A 981 15.76 -28.53 18.35
N ARG A 982 15.83 -29.38 17.32
CA ARG A 982 15.99 -28.95 15.91
C ARG A 982 14.89 -27.99 15.42
N PRO A 983 13.58 -28.22 15.66
CA PRO A 983 12.53 -27.31 15.16
C PRO A 983 12.58 -25.91 15.78
N TRP A 984 12.86 -25.82 17.09
CA TRP A 984 12.97 -24.55 17.79
C TRP A 984 14.24 -23.78 17.43
N LEU A 985 15.37 -24.47 17.26
CA LEU A 985 16.59 -23.83 16.76
C LEU A 985 16.34 -23.16 15.40
N MET A 986 15.71 -23.87 14.46
CA MET A 986 15.38 -23.33 13.14
C MET A 986 14.33 -22.21 13.20
N TYR A 987 13.38 -22.29 14.13
CA TYR A 987 12.46 -21.19 14.41
C TYR A 987 13.21 -19.92 14.85
N PHE A 988 14.09 -20.03 15.85
CA PHE A 988 14.84 -18.88 16.37
C PHE A 988 15.80 -18.29 15.34
N LEU A 989 16.52 -19.14 14.59
CA LEU A 989 17.37 -18.69 13.49
C LEU A 989 16.57 -17.82 12.50
N ARG A 990 15.39 -18.30 12.10
CA ARG A 990 14.51 -17.56 11.18
C ARG A 990 14.00 -16.26 11.82
N ASP A 991 13.45 -16.34 13.03
CA ASP A 991 12.83 -15.20 13.71
C ASP A 991 13.83 -14.06 14.00
N PHE A 992 15.02 -14.41 14.51
CA PHE A 992 16.09 -13.45 14.74
C PHE A 992 16.58 -12.83 13.44
N SER A 993 16.84 -13.64 12.42
CA SER A 993 17.29 -13.11 11.13
C SER A 993 16.27 -12.16 10.51
N LEU A 994 14.97 -12.53 10.50
CA LEU A 994 13.93 -11.67 9.93
C LEU A 994 13.74 -10.39 10.71
N THR A 995 13.79 -10.45 12.04
CA THR A 995 13.63 -9.29 12.92
C THR A 995 14.81 -8.34 12.78
N GLU A 996 16.05 -8.84 12.81
CA GLU A 996 17.26 -8.03 12.60
C GLU A 996 17.28 -7.39 11.21
N ILE A 997 16.94 -8.15 10.16
CA ILE A 997 16.84 -7.60 8.81
C ILE A 997 15.84 -6.44 8.77
N ASP A 998 14.64 -6.61 9.34
CA ASP A 998 13.60 -5.58 9.30
C ASP A 998 14.02 -4.32 10.08
N GLU A 999 14.50 -4.47 11.31
CA GLU A 999 14.90 -3.35 12.18
C GLU A 999 16.06 -2.57 11.55
N GLN A 1000 17.13 -3.25 11.13
CA GLN A 1000 18.30 -2.60 10.52
C GLN A 1000 17.97 -1.98 9.16
N TRP A 1001 17.09 -2.62 8.36
CA TRP A 1001 16.67 -2.07 7.08
C TRP A 1001 15.83 -0.80 7.24
N ILE A 1002 14.92 -0.76 8.21
CA ILE A 1002 14.12 0.44 8.50
C ILE A 1002 15.01 1.61 8.92
N ASP A 1003 15.96 1.38 9.82
CA ASP A 1003 16.92 2.41 10.24
C ASP A 1003 17.81 2.88 9.07
N HIS A 1004 18.22 1.95 8.20
CA HIS A 1004 18.96 2.27 6.98
C HIS A 1004 18.12 3.11 6.01
N LEU A 1005 16.83 2.81 5.82
CA LEU A 1005 15.93 3.63 5.00
C LEU A 1005 15.83 5.06 5.54
N LYS A 1006 15.68 5.22 6.86
CA LYS A 1006 15.66 6.53 7.52
C LYS A 1006 16.96 7.29 7.26
N THR A 1007 18.10 6.65 7.46
CA THR A 1007 19.40 7.29 7.29
C THR A 1007 19.70 7.61 5.82
N MET A 1008 19.22 6.79 4.87
CA MET A 1008 19.32 7.04 3.43
C MET A 1008 18.43 8.19 2.95
N ASP A 1009 17.26 8.39 3.55
CA ASP A 1009 16.42 9.57 3.30
C ASP A 1009 17.15 10.84 3.79
N SER A 1010 17.71 10.83 5.00
CA SER A 1010 18.54 11.94 5.53
C SER A 1010 19.77 12.22 4.65
N LEU A 1011 20.46 11.17 4.18
CA LEU A 1011 21.61 11.30 3.28
C LEU A 1011 21.21 11.96 1.96
N ARG A 1012 20.08 11.58 1.35
CA ARG A 1012 19.62 12.12 0.07
C ARG A 1012 19.41 13.64 0.15
N GLU A 1013 18.98 14.14 1.29
CA GLU A 1013 18.75 15.57 1.50
C GLU A 1013 20.05 16.33 1.78
N GLY A 1014 20.89 15.77 2.65
CA GLY A 1014 22.16 16.38 3.05
C GLY A 1014 23.23 16.36 1.96
N ILE A 1015 23.21 15.39 1.03
CA ILE A 1015 24.28 15.19 0.03
C ILE A 1015 24.42 16.37 -0.93
N ASN A 1016 23.37 17.16 -1.14
CA ASN A 1016 23.43 18.34 -2.00
C ASN A 1016 24.38 19.42 -1.43
N LEU A 1017 24.63 19.42 -0.11
CA LEU A 1017 25.61 20.30 0.53
C LEU A 1017 27.05 19.93 0.15
N GLN A 1018 27.33 18.68 -0.21
CA GLN A 1018 28.66 18.26 -0.66
C GLN A 1018 28.98 18.64 -2.11
N SER A 1019 27.99 19.14 -2.87
CA SER A 1019 28.18 19.67 -4.23
C SER A 1019 29.10 20.90 -4.28
N TYR A 1020 29.25 21.61 -3.16
CA TYR A 1020 30.16 22.77 -3.02
C TYR A 1020 31.64 22.39 -3.18
N GLY A 1021 32.00 21.11 -2.94
CA GLY A 1021 33.36 20.58 -3.12
C GLY A 1021 33.71 20.15 -4.55
N GLN A 1022 32.95 20.55 -5.57
CA GLN A 1022 33.08 20.10 -6.98
C GLN A 1022 32.95 18.58 -7.20
N LYS A 1023 32.45 17.83 -6.21
CA LYS A 1023 32.14 16.40 -6.35
C LYS A 1023 30.71 16.23 -6.85
N ASP A 1024 30.48 15.19 -7.65
CA ASP A 1024 29.14 14.81 -8.13
C ASP A 1024 28.33 14.20 -6.96
N PRO A 1025 27.25 14.84 -6.49
CA PRO A 1025 26.48 14.38 -5.32
C PRO A 1025 25.94 12.97 -5.49
N LYS A 1026 25.65 12.54 -6.73
CA LYS A 1026 25.09 11.20 -6.99
C LYS A 1026 26.12 10.11 -6.80
N LYS A 1027 27.37 10.36 -7.20
CA LYS A 1027 28.47 9.42 -6.98
C LYS A 1027 28.77 9.27 -5.50
N GLU A 1028 28.72 10.38 -4.77
CA GLU A 1028 28.95 10.39 -3.33
C GLU A 1028 27.82 9.69 -2.57
N TYR A 1029 26.56 9.98 -2.92
CA TYR A 1029 25.39 9.26 -2.39
C TYR A 1029 25.52 7.75 -2.59
N LYS A 1030 25.93 7.32 -3.79
CA LYS A 1030 26.14 5.90 -4.09
C LYS A 1030 27.26 5.29 -3.26
N ARG A 1031 28.39 5.99 -3.09
CA ARG A 1031 29.54 5.51 -2.32
C ARG A 1031 29.18 5.37 -0.84
N VAL A 1032 28.77 6.47 -0.21
CA VAL A 1032 28.40 6.51 1.21
C VAL A 1032 27.25 5.56 1.50
N GLY A 1033 26.21 5.56 0.66
CA GLY A 1033 25.07 4.66 0.83
C GLY A 1033 25.43 3.17 0.71
N PHE A 1034 26.45 2.83 -0.08
CA PHE A 1034 26.94 1.45 -0.19
C PHE A 1034 27.80 1.05 1.01
N ASP A 1035 28.63 1.95 1.53
CA ASP A 1035 29.42 1.73 2.75
C ASP A 1035 28.47 1.48 3.94
N MET A 1036 27.46 2.34 4.13
CA MET A 1036 26.41 2.15 5.14
C MET A 1036 25.66 0.82 4.99
N PHE A 1037 25.39 0.42 3.75
CA PHE A 1037 24.71 -0.84 3.47
C PHE A 1037 25.55 -2.06 3.87
N ARG A 1038 26.87 -2.02 3.65
CA ARG A 1038 27.78 -3.08 4.11
C ARG A 1038 27.80 -3.17 5.63
N GLU A 1039 27.97 -2.04 6.31
CA GLU A 1039 27.93 -1.99 7.78
C GLU A 1039 26.59 -2.52 8.33
N MET A 1040 25.48 -2.16 7.70
CA MET A 1040 24.16 -2.68 8.07
C MET A 1040 24.09 -4.20 7.90
N MET A 1041 24.56 -4.74 6.78
CA MET A 1041 24.61 -6.19 6.55
C MET A 1041 25.48 -6.90 7.59
N ASP A 1042 26.59 -6.30 8.00
CA ASP A 1042 27.44 -6.84 9.06
C ASP A 1042 26.75 -6.85 10.42
N ARG A 1043 26.04 -5.77 10.78
CA ARG A 1043 25.24 -5.73 12.01
C ARG A 1043 24.14 -6.79 12.03
N ILE A 1044 23.42 -6.96 10.91
CA ILE A 1044 22.37 -7.99 10.79
C ILE A 1044 22.96 -9.37 11.11
N GLN A 1045 24.08 -9.71 10.49
CA GLN A 1045 24.70 -11.01 10.67
C GLN A 1045 25.28 -11.18 12.09
N ALA A 1046 25.93 -10.15 12.65
CA ALA A 1046 26.47 -10.16 14.01
C ALA A 1046 25.36 -10.37 15.04
N ASN A 1047 24.32 -9.54 15.01
CA ASN A 1047 23.22 -9.60 15.97
C ASN A 1047 22.44 -10.91 15.86
N SER A 1048 22.16 -11.37 14.64
CA SER A 1048 21.44 -12.64 14.42
C SER A 1048 22.22 -13.82 15.03
N THR A 1049 23.53 -13.84 14.83
CA THR A 1049 24.42 -14.87 15.37
C THR A 1049 24.50 -14.78 16.90
N THR A 1050 24.77 -13.61 17.45
CA THR A 1050 24.83 -13.39 18.91
C THR A 1050 23.53 -13.82 19.60
N LYS A 1051 22.37 -13.44 19.05
CA LYS A 1051 21.05 -13.85 19.59
C LYS A 1051 20.87 -15.37 19.55
N LEU A 1052 21.31 -16.04 18.48
CA LEU A 1052 21.21 -17.49 18.33
C LEU A 1052 22.02 -18.25 19.40
N PHE A 1053 23.27 -17.84 19.64
CA PHE A 1053 24.15 -18.46 20.64
C PHE A 1053 23.71 -18.18 22.08
N ARG A 1054 23.07 -17.02 22.33
CA ARG A 1054 22.69 -16.57 23.68
C ARG A 1054 21.25 -16.85 24.08
N VAL A 1055 20.34 -17.19 23.17
CA VAL A 1055 18.92 -17.39 23.54
C VAL A 1055 18.78 -18.50 24.58
N GLN A 1056 18.02 -18.25 25.64
CA GLN A 1056 17.73 -19.25 26.67
C GLN A 1056 16.22 -19.50 26.70
N ILE A 1057 15.82 -20.78 26.63
CA ILE A 1057 14.43 -21.17 26.85
C ILE A 1057 14.23 -21.28 28.36
N GLN A 1058 13.48 -20.35 28.95
CA GLN A 1058 13.04 -20.49 30.34
C GLN A 1058 11.92 -21.54 30.40
N ARG A 1059 12.13 -22.62 31.15
CA ARG A 1059 11.10 -23.64 31.40
C ARG A 1059 10.28 -23.20 32.62
N GLU A 1060 8.96 -23.45 32.64
CA GLU A 1060 8.11 -23.10 33.79
C GLU A 1060 8.62 -23.71 35.12
N GLU A 1061 9.34 -24.82 35.08
CA GLU A 1061 9.99 -25.46 36.22
C GLU A 1061 11.09 -24.58 36.88
N ASP A 1062 11.71 -23.67 36.13
CA ASP A 1062 12.76 -22.77 36.62
C ASP A 1062 12.19 -21.54 37.36
N GLN A 1063 10.89 -21.24 37.19
CA GLN A 1063 10.22 -20.13 37.90
C GLN A 1063 9.80 -20.52 39.32
N VAL A 1064 9.49 -21.80 39.56
CA VAL A 1064 8.97 -22.28 40.85
C VAL A 1064 9.97 -22.04 42.00
N PRO A 1065 11.29 -22.31 41.86
CA PRO A 1065 12.25 -22.06 42.93
C PRO A 1065 12.53 -20.57 43.16
N GLN A 1066 12.51 -19.73 42.12
CA GLN A 1066 12.76 -18.28 42.23
C GLN A 1066 11.58 -17.54 42.85
N LEU A 1067 10.34 -17.92 42.51
CA LEU A 1067 9.13 -17.42 43.16
C LEU A 1067 9.06 -17.86 44.61
N GLN A 1068 9.39 -19.13 44.90
CA GLN A 1068 9.48 -19.63 46.28
C GLN A 1068 10.63 -19.01 47.07
N GLN A 1069 11.76 -18.67 46.44
CA GLN A 1069 12.84 -17.92 47.09
C GLN A 1069 12.46 -16.47 47.36
N LYS A 1070 11.74 -15.81 46.44
CA LYS A 1070 11.17 -14.47 46.66
C LYS A 1070 10.11 -14.48 47.75
N GLU A 1071 9.26 -15.50 47.80
CA GLU A 1071 8.28 -15.72 48.87
C GLU A 1071 8.97 -16.01 50.20
N ARG A 1072 9.98 -16.88 50.24
CA ARG A 1072 10.78 -17.12 51.45
C ARG A 1072 11.56 -15.90 51.92
N GLN A 1073 12.11 -15.09 51.00
CA GLN A 1073 12.77 -13.82 51.35
C GLN A 1073 11.78 -12.78 51.89
N MET A 1074 10.55 -12.75 51.35
CA MET A 1074 9.46 -11.91 51.88
C MET A 1074 8.91 -12.44 53.21
N GLU A 1075 8.89 -13.75 53.44
CA GLU A 1075 8.51 -14.39 54.70
C GLU A 1075 9.59 -14.21 55.79
N GLU A 1076 10.88 -14.33 55.44
CA GLU A 1076 12.01 -14.11 56.36
C GLU A 1076 12.12 -12.65 56.82
N HIS A 1077 11.77 -11.69 55.96
CA HIS A 1077 11.72 -10.25 56.33
C HIS A 1077 10.38 -9.83 56.95
N GLY A 1078 9.37 -10.71 56.97
CA GLY A 1078 8.00 -10.42 57.37
C GLY A 1078 7.63 -10.79 58.81
N VAL A 1079 8.52 -11.39 59.61
CA VAL A 1079 8.17 -11.86 60.97
C VAL A 1079 9.13 -11.32 62.04
N ALA A 1080 8.89 -10.07 62.45
CA ALA A 1080 9.16 -9.60 63.80
C ALA A 1080 7.82 -9.41 64.53
N ASN A 1081 7.45 -10.45 65.30
CA ASN A 1081 6.39 -10.64 66.33
C ASN A 1081 5.39 -9.48 66.60
N LYS A 1082 4.07 -9.72 66.44
CA LYS A 1082 3.09 -10.27 67.42
C LYS A 1082 2.84 -9.33 68.62
N SER A 1083 1.63 -9.04 69.08
CA SER A 1083 0.42 -9.87 69.19
C SER A 1083 -0.84 -9.03 69.43
N GLU A 1084 -1.99 -9.56 69.02
CA GLU A 1084 -3.32 -9.18 69.49
C GLU A 1084 -3.54 -9.70 70.92
N ASP A 1085 -3.73 -8.79 71.87
CA ASP A 1085 -4.42 -9.01 73.14
C ASP A 1085 -4.97 -7.64 73.56
N GLU A 1086 -6.24 -7.39 73.27
CA GLU A 1086 -7.18 -6.58 74.06
C GLU A 1086 -8.51 -6.46 73.29
N VAL A 1087 -9.42 -7.39 73.59
CA VAL A 1087 -10.85 -7.29 73.30
C VAL A 1087 -11.53 -6.86 74.60
N ALA A 1088 -12.57 -6.01 74.47
CA ALA A 1088 -13.43 -5.43 75.52
C ALA A 1088 -12.80 -4.20 76.19
N GLU A 1089 -13.48 -3.08 76.43
CA GLU A 1089 -14.89 -2.89 76.71
C GLU A 1089 -15.19 -1.37 76.71
N ASP A 1090 -16.45 -1.04 76.45
CA ASP A 1090 -17.24 0.04 77.05
C ASP A 1090 -17.07 1.53 76.66
N ALA A 1091 -18.16 2.00 76.05
CA ALA A 1091 -18.95 3.18 76.41
C ALA A 1091 -18.34 4.59 76.54
N THR A 1092 -19.16 5.53 76.05
CA THR A 1092 -19.26 6.97 76.36
C THR A 1092 -18.45 7.96 75.50
N ASN A 1093 -19.19 8.55 74.54
CA ASN A 1093 -19.12 9.97 74.14
C ASN A 1093 -19.27 10.85 75.42
N PRO A 1094 -18.81 12.12 75.53
CA PRO A 1094 -18.57 13.04 74.42
C PRO A 1094 -17.50 14.16 74.56
N GLN A 1095 -17.34 14.90 73.46
CA GLN A 1095 -16.97 16.32 73.40
C GLN A 1095 -15.51 16.77 73.60
N ALA A 1096 -15.00 17.27 72.48
CA ALA A 1096 -14.42 18.60 72.29
C ALA A 1096 -13.06 18.96 72.93
N ALA A 1097 -12.22 19.47 72.04
CA ALA A 1097 -11.34 20.64 72.18
C ALA A 1097 -9.84 20.33 72.13
N GLY A 1098 -9.14 21.14 71.32
CA GLY A 1098 -7.71 21.37 71.50
C GLY A 1098 -6.84 20.97 70.31
N GLN A 1099 -6.85 21.80 69.27
CA GLN A 1099 -5.66 21.99 68.43
C GLN A 1099 -4.46 22.30 69.34
N LYS A 1100 -3.31 21.66 69.08
CA LYS A 1100 -1.99 22.34 68.98
C LYS A 1100 -0.88 21.40 68.51
N ARG A 1101 -0.60 21.57 67.22
CA ARG A 1101 0.68 21.57 66.47
C ARG A 1101 1.98 21.12 67.16
N ALA A 1102 2.71 20.34 66.37
CA ALA A 1102 4.16 20.17 66.20
C ALA A 1102 5.12 21.08 67.00
N PRO A 1103 6.32 20.55 67.30
CA PRO A 1103 7.52 21.16 66.70
C PRO A 1103 8.67 20.19 66.40
N GLY A 1104 9.58 20.61 65.51
CA GLY A 1104 11.01 20.53 65.85
C GLY A 1104 11.98 19.97 64.82
N ALA A 1105 12.41 20.83 63.89
CA ALA A 1105 13.68 20.75 63.17
C ALA A 1105 14.91 20.92 64.09
N ARG A 1106 16.12 20.81 63.55
CA ARG A 1106 17.37 21.51 63.99
C ARG A 1106 18.46 21.29 62.93
N THR A 1107 19.28 22.24 62.48
CA THR A 1107 19.73 23.61 62.89
C THR A 1107 20.09 24.38 61.59
N GLY A 1108 20.26 25.71 61.44
CA GLY A 1108 20.24 26.88 62.32
C GLY A 1108 21.38 27.85 61.95
N ARG A 1109 21.09 29.07 61.44
CA ARG A 1109 21.68 30.35 61.91
C ARG A 1109 20.96 31.58 61.31
N ALA A 1110 20.85 32.62 62.13
CA ALA A 1110 19.97 33.77 61.99
C ALA A 1110 20.70 35.07 61.57
N ALA A 1111 19.97 36.03 60.98
CA ALA A 1111 19.88 37.42 61.46
C ALA A 1111 18.82 38.26 60.70
N GLN A 1112 17.80 38.69 61.46
CA GLN A 1112 17.08 39.99 61.51
C GLN A 1112 16.51 40.72 60.26
N LEU A 1113 15.21 41.03 60.40
CA LEU A 1113 14.32 42.00 59.73
C LEU A 1113 14.83 43.47 59.77
N PRO A 1114 14.37 44.40 58.87
CA PRO A 1114 12.97 44.85 58.84
C PRO A 1114 12.28 45.17 57.49
N ALA A 1115 10.99 44.85 57.45
CA ALA A 1115 9.81 45.57 56.93
C ALA A 1115 9.91 46.60 55.76
N ARG A 1116 9.13 46.33 54.69
CA ARG A 1116 8.02 47.14 54.10
C ARG A 1116 7.95 47.13 52.56
N ALA A 1117 6.70 46.98 52.09
CA ALA A 1117 6.03 47.60 50.92
C ALA A 1117 5.85 46.78 49.62
N ASN A 1118 4.59 46.32 49.49
CA ASN A 1118 3.66 46.41 48.35
C ASN A 1118 4.06 45.95 46.93
N GLY A 1119 3.19 45.10 46.37
CA GLY A 1119 3.03 44.92 44.93
C GLY A 1119 2.34 43.61 44.56
N GLU A 1120 1.02 43.66 44.37
CA GLU A 1120 0.13 42.64 43.76
C GLU A 1120 0.71 42.11 42.42
N GLY A 1121 0.42 40.93 41.89
CA GLY A 1121 -0.57 39.90 42.18
C GLY A 1121 -0.48 38.81 41.08
N ASP A 1122 -1.42 37.88 41.17
CA ASP A 1122 -1.80 36.82 40.23
C ASP A 1122 -1.28 35.38 40.43
N ALA A 1123 -2.30 34.57 40.67
CA ALA A 1123 -2.34 33.21 41.15
C ALA A 1123 -2.55 32.24 39.98
N LYS A 1124 -2.10 31.00 40.20
CA LYS A 1124 -2.38 29.83 39.37
C LYS A 1124 -3.88 29.53 39.35
N ALA A 1125 -4.43 29.30 38.16
CA ALA A 1125 -5.80 28.81 37.96
C ALA A 1125 -5.89 27.30 38.21
N GLU A 1126 -6.90 26.89 38.98
CA GLU A 1126 -7.31 25.52 39.29
C GLU A 1126 -8.15 24.86 38.17
N PRO A 1127 -8.26 23.52 38.12
CA PRO A 1127 -9.10 22.79 37.18
C PRO A 1127 -10.60 22.92 37.51
N VAL A 1128 -11.41 23.21 36.47
CA VAL A 1128 -12.86 23.42 36.58
C VAL A 1128 -13.59 22.10 36.89
N ARG A 1129 -14.27 22.06 38.04
CA ARG A 1129 -15.26 21.05 38.40
C ARG A 1129 -16.60 21.43 37.75
N ARG A 1130 -17.22 20.52 36.98
CA ARG A 1130 -18.55 20.73 36.37
C ARG A 1130 -19.65 20.64 37.44
N ASP A 1131 -20.46 21.68 37.56
CA ASP A 1131 -21.55 21.79 38.54
C ASP A 1131 -22.86 21.08 38.15
N ARG A 1132 -22.92 20.30 37.06
CA ARG A 1132 -24.15 19.62 36.63
C ARG A 1132 -23.92 18.20 36.09
N PRO A 1133 -24.83 17.24 36.36
CA PRO A 1133 -24.77 15.89 35.81
C PRO A 1133 -24.86 15.89 34.27
N LYS A 1134 -24.16 14.95 33.62
CA LYS A 1134 -24.21 14.75 32.16
C LYS A 1134 -25.62 14.33 31.75
N VAL A 1135 -26.34 15.19 31.02
CA VAL A 1135 -27.69 14.91 30.50
C VAL A 1135 -27.56 14.06 29.23
N GLY A 1136 -28.23 12.91 29.19
CA GLY A 1136 -28.24 12.03 28.02
C GLY A 1136 -29.05 12.62 26.86
N ARG A 1137 -28.65 12.31 25.61
CA ARG A 1137 -29.29 12.82 24.38
C ARG A 1137 -30.81 12.63 24.33
N ASN A 1138 -31.33 11.56 24.92
CA ASN A 1138 -32.75 11.24 24.93
C ASN A 1138 -33.48 11.66 26.22
N ASP A 1139 -32.77 12.24 27.18
CA ASP A 1139 -33.34 12.71 28.45
C ASP A 1139 -34.10 14.03 28.26
N PRO A 1140 -35.05 14.35 29.15
CA PRO A 1140 -35.72 15.64 29.14
C PRO A 1140 -34.70 16.78 29.24
N CYS A 1141 -34.84 17.78 28.39
CA CYS A 1141 -33.94 18.91 28.37
C CYS A 1141 -34.08 19.72 29.68
N PRO A 1142 -32.98 19.99 30.41
CA PRO A 1142 -33.02 20.64 31.72
C PRO A 1142 -33.50 22.10 31.69
N CYS A 1143 -33.73 22.66 30.50
CA CYS A 1143 -34.36 23.98 30.34
C CYS A 1143 -35.87 23.99 30.60
N GLY A 1144 -36.48 22.84 30.94
CA GLY A 1144 -37.90 22.74 31.27
C GLY A 1144 -38.85 22.77 30.07
N SER A 1145 -38.34 22.60 28.84
CA SER A 1145 -39.15 22.69 27.61
C SER A 1145 -40.04 21.47 27.34
N GLY A 1146 -39.94 20.42 28.16
CA GLY A 1146 -40.64 19.14 27.97
C GLY A 1146 -40.14 18.29 26.79
N LYS A 1147 -39.16 18.77 26.01
CA LYS A 1147 -38.58 18.05 24.86
C LYS A 1147 -37.30 17.30 25.26
N LYS A 1148 -36.94 16.23 24.53
CA LYS A 1148 -35.66 15.53 24.69
C LYS A 1148 -34.48 16.44 24.34
N TYR A 1149 -33.34 16.34 25.04
CA TYR A 1149 -32.18 17.22 24.88
C TYR A 1149 -31.73 17.39 23.43
N LYS A 1150 -31.63 16.29 22.66
CA LYS A 1150 -31.28 16.30 21.22
C LYS A 1150 -32.24 17.08 20.30
N LYS A 1151 -33.48 17.34 20.75
CA LYS A 1151 -34.48 18.13 20.00
C LYS A 1151 -34.62 19.57 20.53
N CYS A 1152 -33.77 19.95 21.47
CA CYS A 1152 -33.73 21.27 22.09
C CYS A 1152 -32.28 21.79 22.09
N HIS A 1153 -31.61 21.89 23.23
CA HIS A 1153 -30.25 22.45 23.33
C HIS A 1153 -29.16 21.56 22.71
N GLY A 1154 -29.39 20.26 22.55
CA GLY A 1154 -28.46 19.36 21.84
C GLY A 1154 -28.61 19.40 20.31
N LYS A 1155 -29.48 20.26 19.77
CA LYS A 1155 -29.72 20.41 18.33
C LYS A 1155 -28.71 21.35 17.67
N ASP A 1156 -28.21 22.34 18.42
CA ASP A 1156 -27.21 23.29 17.95
C ASP A 1156 -25.78 22.70 18.00
N GLU A 1157 -25.54 21.68 18.83
CA GLU A 1157 -24.29 20.91 18.84
C GLU A 1157 -24.13 19.99 17.62
N GLU A 1158 -25.23 19.54 16.98
CA GLU A 1158 -25.16 18.74 15.74
C GLU A 1158 -24.90 19.62 14.50
N ALA A 1159 -25.32 20.89 14.51
CA ALA A 1159 -25.02 21.83 13.41
C ALA A 1159 -23.55 22.28 13.42
N ALA A 1160 -22.90 22.30 14.59
CA ALA A 1160 -21.48 22.64 14.75
C ALA A 1160 -20.51 21.46 14.48
N ALA A 1161 -21.02 20.24 14.27
CA ALA A 1161 -20.23 19.05 13.96
C ALA A 1161 -20.32 18.62 12.48
N SER A 1162 -20.99 19.42 11.64
CA SER A 1162 -21.17 19.17 10.19
C SER A 1162 -20.63 20.31 9.30
N GLU A 1163 -19.68 21.11 9.80
CA GLU A 1163 -18.85 22.02 8.98
C GLU A 1163 -17.37 21.59 8.99
#